data_AF-A0A8C2FRM7-F1
#
_entry.id   AF-A0A8C2FRM7-F1
#
_cell.length_a   1.000
_cell.length_b   1.000
_cell.length_c   1.000
_cell.angle_alpha   90.00
_cell.angle_beta   90.00
_cell.angle_gamma   90.00
#
_symmetry.space_group_name_H-M   'P 1'
#
loop_
_entity.id
_entity.type
_entity.pdbx_description
1 polymer ?
#
loop_
_entity_poly.entity_id
_entity_poly.type
_entity_poly.pdbx_seq_one_letter_code
_entity_poly.pdbx_strand_id
1 'polypeptide(L)'
;MTDWRGVLLSPRYPNNYPNNAQCTWTIHSKGNATVSLIFTDVDLETCCDYIKVYDGPSTLHPFLGEIREYRNQSFKSSNNDLTVFFYSDHSVTRRGFYATWLFVESCGGYMTDWMGDFSSPRYPNNYPDNSYCTWTIHSTGNMTVSLTFTDVVLETCCDYIKVYDGPSTLHPLLGEIREYRNQSFKSSSNDLTVFFYSDSSVTRRGFHANWVFVDVGNINTTYTTITPETNSSEPCGGNMTDWRGVLLSPRYPNNYPNNAQCTWTIHSTGNATVSLIFTDVDLETCCDYIKVYDGPSTLHPFLGEIREYRNQSFKSSNNDLTVFFYSDHSVTRRGFYATWLFVESCGGYMTDWMGDFSSPRYPNNYPDNSYCTWTIHSTGNMTVSLTFTDVVLETCCDYIKVYDGPSTLHPLLGEIREYRNQSFKSSSNDLTVFFYSDSSVTRRGFHANWVFVVPHPECGGHLYGSGLFSSPNYPNYYHDNAYCVWYLSALQGQRIFLTFADVQLERCCNCDYITIYDGSSTGHSQLGKVCFNDTTHQVFHSSSRYLTVVFRSDYSGVSHGFKALFTSSLSADEGHVNCSTDNMVIVIQRSYLNSLGLSRNDLYVDEHLCRPNISSTEVVFSFPLDACGTVKEMMNGYVSYTNNVRASQSQSGEITRQSQFLLHVGCRMEPDTMVQIFYKARENINANITGTGHFGANIAFYTSNSFYQQIYDSPYEVNLNQLLYVQITLNRPDNSLLLFLDTCVASPNPNDFKDRSYDLLRNGCPRDDTYYSYTSGQRYYAQFSFQAFKFLRTHAYVYLQCKVIICPSNDYNSRCRQGCRPRRKRSLDSTYHTNTLTLGPIKLKGA
;
A
#
# COMPACT_ATOMS: atom_id res chain seq x y z
N MET A 1 -11.61 -17.18 50.83
CA MET A 1 -12.83 -17.82 50.30
C MET A 1 -12.45 -18.79 49.16
N THR A 2 -13.31 -19.75 48.81
CA THR A 2 -12.99 -20.84 47.86
C THR A 2 -13.97 -21.01 46.68
N ASP A 3 -14.96 -20.14 46.51
CA ASP A 3 -15.86 -20.18 45.36
C ASP A 3 -15.25 -19.50 44.13
N TRP A 4 -15.52 -20.09 42.96
CA TRP A 4 -14.92 -19.73 41.66
C TRP A 4 -15.13 -18.27 41.23
N ARG A 5 -16.13 -17.61 41.82
CA ARG A 5 -16.31 -16.16 41.84
C ARG A 5 -16.93 -15.74 43.17
N GLY A 6 -16.77 -14.48 43.55
CA GLY A 6 -17.41 -13.93 44.74
C GLY A 6 -17.22 -12.43 44.91
N VAL A 7 -17.64 -11.91 46.06
CA VAL A 7 -17.70 -10.47 46.35
C VAL A 7 -16.98 -10.18 47.67
N LEU A 8 -16.09 -9.18 47.66
CA LEU A 8 -15.40 -8.66 48.84
C LEU A 8 -15.92 -7.25 49.15
N LEU A 9 -16.31 -7.02 50.40
CA LEU A 9 -16.88 -5.76 50.87
C LEU A 9 -16.10 -5.24 52.07
N SER A 10 -15.93 -3.92 52.17
CA SER A 10 -15.48 -3.29 53.41
C SER A 10 -16.52 -3.46 54.53
N PRO A 11 -16.12 -3.38 55.81
CA PRO A 11 -17.08 -3.41 56.92
C PRO A 11 -18.18 -2.34 56.76
N ARG A 12 -19.44 -2.75 56.93
CA ARG A 12 -20.67 -1.91 56.87
C ARG A 12 -21.09 -1.38 55.48
N TYR A 13 -20.34 -1.65 54.41
CA TYR A 13 -20.68 -1.22 53.04
C TYR A 13 -22.16 -1.51 52.69
N PRO A 14 -22.91 -0.58 52.06
CA PRO A 14 -22.49 0.72 51.53
C PRO A 14 -22.48 1.89 52.55
N ASN A 15 -22.74 1.61 53.83
CA ASN A 15 -22.58 2.60 54.90
C ASN A 15 -21.10 2.70 55.31
N ASN A 16 -20.73 3.81 55.94
CA ASN A 16 -19.33 4.06 56.24
C ASN A 16 -18.71 3.00 57.17
N TYR A 17 -17.46 2.63 56.86
CA TYR A 17 -16.66 1.73 57.70
C TYR A 17 -16.35 2.38 59.07
N PRO A 18 -15.98 1.61 60.10
CA PRO A 18 -15.59 2.19 61.40
C PRO A 18 -14.11 2.60 61.42
N ASN A 19 -13.80 3.67 62.16
CA ASN A 19 -12.43 4.12 62.45
C ASN A 19 -11.61 2.99 63.09
N ASN A 20 -10.29 2.98 62.85
CA ASN A 20 -9.33 1.97 63.34
C ASN A 20 -9.62 0.53 62.87
N ALA A 21 -10.38 0.34 61.78
CA ALA A 21 -10.57 -1.00 61.24
C ALA A 21 -9.28 -1.53 60.62
N GLN A 22 -8.86 -2.72 61.05
CA GLN A 22 -7.87 -3.56 60.38
C GLN A 22 -8.55 -4.86 59.97
N CYS A 23 -8.51 -5.19 58.69
CA CYS A 23 -9.19 -6.37 58.14
C CYS A 23 -8.32 -7.06 57.09
N THR A 24 -8.20 -8.38 57.16
CA THR A 24 -7.44 -9.19 56.20
C THR A 24 -8.32 -10.30 55.64
N TRP A 25 -8.29 -10.48 54.32
CA TRP A 25 -8.99 -11.54 53.63
C TRP A 25 -8.08 -12.24 52.62
N THR A 26 -8.07 -13.56 52.62
CA THR A 26 -7.34 -14.38 51.65
C THR A 26 -8.32 -15.13 50.76
N ILE A 27 -8.11 -15.04 49.46
CA ILE A 27 -8.87 -15.71 48.40
C ILE A 27 -7.99 -16.84 47.88
N HIS A 28 -8.48 -18.08 47.94
CA HIS A 28 -7.70 -19.28 47.64
C HIS A 28 -8.44 -20.14 46.60
N SER A 29 -7.75 -20.41 45.51
CA SER A 29 -8.23 -21.19 44.37
C SER A 29 -7.88 -22.67 44.51
N LYS A 30 -8.82 -23.54 44.18
CA LYS A 30 -8.64 -25.01 44.26
C LYS A 30 -8.06 -25.55 42.95
N GLY A 31 -6.73 -25.55 42.86
CA GLY A 31 -5.97 -25.96 41.68
C GLY A 31 -5.23 -24.76 41.04
N ASN A 32 -4.55 -24.99 39.93
CA ASN A 32 -3.64 -24.03 39.28
C ASN A 32 -4.35 -22.86 38.56
N ALA A 33 -5.50 -22.40 39.06
CA ALA A 33 -6.25 -21.28 38.51
C ALA A 33 -5.94 -20.01 39.31
N THR A 34 -5.30 -19.04 38.66
CA THR A 34 -4.93 -17.73 39.24
C THR A 34 -6.15 -16.92 39.67
N VAL A 35 -6.03 -16.12 40.72
CA VAL A 35 -7.11 -15.25 41.24
C VAL A 35 -7.04 -13.89 40.56
N SER A 36 -8.12 -13.47 39.91
CA SER A 36 -8.34 -12.09 39.48
C SER A 36 -9.33 -11.40 40.42
N LEU A 37 -8.99 -10.23 40.93
CA LEU A 37 -9.77 -9.40 41.85
C LEU A 37 -9.95 -8.00 41.28
N ILE A 38 -11.18 -7.50 41.22
CA ILE A 38 -11.55 -6.22 40.60
C ILE A 38 -12.35 -5.38 41.58
N PHE A 39 -11.85 -4.20 41.97
CA PHE A 39 -12.56 -3.20 42.76
C PHE A 39 -13.41 -2.31 41.83
N THR A 40 -14.70 -2.14 42.14
CA THR A 40 -15.67 -1.46 41.26
C THR A 40 -16.39 -0.26 41.89
N ASP A 41 -16.31 -0.11 43.21
CA ASP A 41 -16.55 1.15 43.96
C ASP A 41 -15.53 1.19 45.12
N VAL A 42 -14.86 2.33 45.33
CA VAL A 42 -13.85 2.54 46.38
C VAL A 42 -13.91 4.00 46.83
N ASP A 43 -14.36 4.25 48.05
CA ASP A 43 -14.48 5.58 48.68
C ASP A 43 -13.86 5.51 50.09
N LEU A 44 -12.64 6.04 50.21
CA LEU A 44 -11.75 5.99 51.39
C LEU A 44 -11.23 7.40 51.75
N GLU A 45 -10.73 7.61 52.97
CA GLU A 45 -9.99 8.84 53.26
C GLU A 45 -8.59 8.83 52.62
N THR A 46 -8.38 9.74 51.68
CA THR A 46 -7.22 9.77 50.77
C THR A 46 -5.86 10.00 51.45
N CYS A 47 -5.83 10.60 52.65
CA CYS A 47 -4.56 10.78 53.38
C CYS A 47 -4.08 9.50 54.07
N CYS A 48 -5.02 8.70 54.57
CA CYS A 48 -4.79 7.96 55.81
C CYS A 48 -5.29 6.51 55.73
N ASP A 49 -6.39 6.27 55.01
CA ASP A 49 -7.01 4.95 54.84
C ASP A 49 -6.51 4.28 53.56
N TYR A 50 -6.36 2.96 53.59
CA TYR A 50 -5.80 2.24 52.45
C TYR A 50 -6.17 0.75 52.38
N ILE A 51 -6.17 0.23 51.15
CA ILE A 51 -6.24 -1.20 50.85
C ILE A 51 -4.90 -1.63 50.25
N LYS A 52 -4.30 -2.72 50.71
CA LYS A 52 -3.11 -3.36 50.13
C LYS A 52 -3.44 -4.75 49.61
N VAL A 53 -2.84 -5.13 48.48
CA VAL A 53 -3.04 -6.44 47.84
C VAL A 53 -1.69 -7.14 47.68
N TYR A 54 -1.66 -8.46 47.91
CA TYR A 54 -0.46 -9.29 47.95
C TYR A 54 -0.65 -10.60 47.18
N ASP A 55 0.39 -11.04 46.46
CA ASP A 55 0.44 -12.21 45.59
C ASP A 55 0.73 -13.51 46.35
N GLY A 56 -0.19 -13.88 47.23
CA GLY A 56 -0.09 -15.11 48.01
C GLY A 56 -1.00 -15.14 49.24
N PRO A 57 -0.85 -16.15 50.11
CA PRO A 57 -1.77 -16.41 51.22
C PRO A 57 -1.58 -15.49 52.45
N SER A 58 -0.64 -14.54 52.42
CA SER A 58 -0.45 -13.57 53.52
C SER A 58 0.24 -12.27 53.07
N THR A 59 0.19 -11.24 53.91
CA THR A 59 0.84 -9.93 53.71
C THR A 59 2.38 -9.94 53.76
N LEU A 60 3.00 -11.13 53.83
CA LEU A 60 4.45 -11.34 53.71
C LEU A 60 4.87 -11.74 52.28
N HIS A 61 3.90 -12.02 51.41
CA HIS A 61 4.12 -12.38 50.00
C HIS A 61 4.30 -11.12 49.12
N PRO A 62 4.72 -11.23 47.84
CA PRO A 62 4.99 -10.07 47.00
C PRO A 62 3.81 -9.08 46.94
N PHE A 63 4.10 -7.80 47.12
CA PHE A 63 3.10 -6.74 47.13
C PHE A 63 2.67 -6.38 45.70
N LEU A 64 1.36 -6.46 45.43
CA LEU A 64 0.76 -6.19 44.11
C LEU A 64 0.31 -4.73 43.93
N GLY A 65 -0.03 -4.03 45.02
CA GLY A 65 -0.40 -2.61 44.97
C GLY A 65 -1.24 -2.13 46.15
N GLU A 66 -1.46 -0.81 46.18
CA GLU A 66 -2.18 -0.10 47.25
C GLU A 66 -3.22 0.86 46.65
N ILE A 67 -4.41 0.92 47.26
CA ILE A 67 -5.52 1.81 46.87
C ILE A 67 -5.76 2.81 48.00
N ARG A 68 -5.70 4.11 47.68
CA ARG A 68 -5.99 5.25 48.57
C ARG A 68 -6.99 6.26 48.00
N GLU A 69 -7.29 6.16 46.70
CA GLU A 69 -8.08 7.14 45.94
C GLU A 69 -9.33 6.50 45.32
N TYR A 70 -10.28 7.35 44.90
CA TYR A 70 -11.52 6.91 44.24
C TYR A 70 -11.22 6.40 42.83
N ARG A 71 -10.77 5.14 42.73
CA ARG A 71 -10.31 4.55 41.47
C ARG A 71 -10.51 3.04 41.45
N ASN A 72 -11.23 2.58 40.44
CA ASN A 72 -11.39 1.16 40.17
C ASN A 72 -10.03 0.57 39.74
N GLN A 73 -9.61 -0.52 40.38
CA GLN A 73 -8.35 -1.20 40.13
C GLN A 73 -8.57 -2.72 40.09
N SER A 74 -7.75 -3.41 39.30
CA SER A 74 -7.79 -4.87 39.17
C SER A 74 -6.41 -5.48 39.40
N PHE A 75 -6.37 -6.53 40.20
CA PHE A 75 -5.16 -7.27 40.55
C PHE A 75 -5.33 -8.72 40.11
N LYS A 76 -4.23 -9.36 39.67
CA LYS A 76 -4.19 -10.78 39.36
C LYS A 76 -2.99 -11.40 40.07
N SER A 77 -3.18 -12.52 40.76
CA SER A 77 -2.08 -13.28 41.35
C SER A 77 -1.30 -14.05 40.26
N SER A 78 -0.02 -14.27 40.49
CA SER A 78 0.76 -15.30 39.76
C SER A 78 0.39 -16.70 40.23
N ASN A 79 -0.09 -16.82 41.48
CA ASN A 79 -0.34 -18.07 42.18
C ASN A 79 -1.85 -18.33 42.42
N ASN A 80 -2.16 -19.44 43.10
CA ASN A 80 -3.53 -19.84 43.46
C ASN A 80 -4.13 -18.99 44.60
N ASP A 81 -3.34 -18.11 45.23
CA ASP A 81 -3.70 -17.33 46.42
C ASP A 81 -3.51 -15.84 46.20
N LEU A 82 -4.41 -15.04 46.76
CA LEU A 82 -4.34 -13.57 46.78
C LEU A 82 -4.88 -13.04 48.11
N THR A 83 -4.14 -12.13 48.74
CA THR A 83 -4.50 -11.54 50.04
C THR A 83 -4.75 -10.04 49.95
N VAL A 84 -5.85 -9.59 50.57
CA VAL A 84 -6.26 -8.19 50.67
C VAL A 84 -6.21 -7.76 52.14
N PHE A 85 -5.58 -6.62 52.42
CA PHE A 85 -5.52 -5.99 53.73
C PHE A 85 -6.12 -4.58 53.66
N PHE A 86 -7.09 -4.28 54.52
CA PHE A 86 -7.68 -2.95 54.67
C PHE A 86 -7.29 -2.34 56.02
N TYR A 87 -6.87 -1.08 56.00
CA TYR A 87 -6.57 -0.26 57.16
C TYR A 87 -7.39 1.03 57.11
N SER A 88 -7.89 1.45 58.26
CA SER A 88 -8.40 2.81 58.45
C SER A 88 -7.86 3.46 59.74
N ASP A 89 -7.78 4.78 59.67
CA ASP A 89 -7.29 5.73 60.66
C ASP A 89 -8.25 5.92 61.85
N HIS A 90 -7.79 6.67 62.86
CA HIS A 90 -8.58 7.07 64.01
C HIS A 90 -9.71 8.09 63.71
N SER A 91 -9.79 8.64 62.50
CA SER A 91 -10.70 9.74 62.11
C SER A 91 -11.59 9.42 60.88
N VAL A 92 -11.65 10.30 59.88
CA VAL A 92 -12.73 10.45 58.87
C VAL A 92 -13.06 9.15 58.11
N THR A 93 -14.29 8.64 58.26
CA THR A 93 -14.73 7.42 57.55
C THR A 93 -15.56 7.73 56.31
N ARG A 94 -15.38 6.91 55.26
CA ARG A 94 -16.09 6.96 53.98
C ARG A 94 -16.88 5.67 53.70
N ARG A 95 -17.59 5.55 52.58
CA ARG A 95 -18.47 4.39 52.27
C ARG A 95 -17.73 3.05 52.17
N GLY A 96 -16.42 3.07 51.92
CA GLY A 96 -15.58 1.89 51.80
C GLY A 96 -15.54 1.33 50.38
N PHE A 97 -15.49 0.01 50.22
CA PHE A 97 -15.25 -0.61 48.91
C PHE A 97 -16.15 -1.82 48.63
N TYR A 98 -16.38 -2.02 47.32
CA TYR A 98 -16.99 -3.20 46.71
C TYR A 98 -16.03 -3.76 45.65
N ALA A 99 -15.71 -5.05 45.75
CA ALA A 99 -14.88 -5.76 44.78
C ALA A 99 -15.44 -7.15 44.45
N THR A 100 -15.10 -7.67 43.28
CA THR A 100 -15.45 -9.02 42.83
C THR A 100 -14.20 -9.80 42.46
N TRP A 101 -14.12 -11.08 42.82
CA TRP A 101 -13.07 -11.99 42.35
C TRP A 101 -13.61 -13.09 41.43
N LEU A 102 -12.73 -13.66 40.62
CA LEU A 102 -12.94 -14.85 39.80
C LEU A 102 -11.62 -15.62 39.59
N PHE A 103 -11.69 -16.92 39.35
CA PHE A 103 -10.51 -17.74 39.03
C PHE A 103 -10.28 -17.87 37.52
N VAL A 104 -9.02 -17.88 37.09
CA VAL A 104 -8.58 -17.95 35.68
C VAL A 104 -7.64 -19.15 35.50
N GLU A 105 -8.14 -20.20 34.85
CA GLU A 105 -7.36 -21.38 34.43
C GLU A 105 -6.42 -21.00 33.26
N SER A 106 -5.18 -21.50 33.28
CA SER A 106 -4.20 -21.36 32.18
C SER A 106 -3.66 -22.71 31.74
N CYS A 107 -3.54 -22.91 30.43
CA CYS A 107 -3.16 -24.17 29.80
C CYS A 107 -1.93 -23.99 28.88
N GLY A 108 -1.12 -25.04 28.72
CA GLY A 108 0.10 -24.98 27.92
C GLY A 108 1.30 -25.63 28.61
N GLY A 109 2.50 -25.43 28.07
CA GLY A 109 3.75 -25.91 28.66
C GLY A 109 4.98 -25.76 27.75
N TYR A 110 6.16 -25.88 28.35
CA TYR A 110 7.44 -25.96 27.64
C TYR A 110 7.94 -27.41 27.72
N MET A 111 8.35 -27.99 26.59
CA MET A 111 8.58 -29.43 26.45
C MET A 111 9.92 -29.69 25.75
N THR A 112 10.81 -30.42 26.43
CA THR A 112 12.18 -30.72 25.97
C THR A 112 12.43 -32.21 25.67
N ASP A 113 11.45 -33.07 25.91
CA ASP A 113 11.58 -34.51 25.73
C ASP A 113 11.63 -34.89 24.24
N TRP A 114 12.48 -35.85 23.90
CA TRP A 114 12.81 -36.22 22.51
C TRP A 114 11.62 -36.74 21.69
N MET A 115 10.58 -37.23 22.38
CA MET A 115 9.25 -37.48 21.84
C MET A 115 8.22 -37.35 22.97
N GLY A 116 6.97 -37.06 22.62
CA GLY A 116 5.87 -36.98 23.57
C GLY A 116 4.54 -36.63 22.92
N ASP A 117 3.52 -36.39 23.75
CA ASP A 117 2.17 -36.03 23.33
C ASP A 117 1.55 -34.95 24.22
N PHE A 118 0.57 -34.23 23.67
CA PHE A 118 -0.26 -33.27 24.38
C PHE A 118 -1.66 -33.18 23.77
N SER A 119 -2.59 -32.58 24.51
CA SER A 119 -3.99 -32.45 24.09
C SER A 119 -4.59 -31.11 24.52
N SER A 120 -5.68 -30.69 23.88
CA SER A 120 -6.51 -29.59 24.36
C SER A 120 -7.03 -29.85 25.78
N PRO A 121 -7.32 -28.80 26.59
CA PRO A 121 -7.86 -28.98 27.94
C PRO A 121 -9.11 -29.86 27.96
N ARG A 122 -9.22 -30.74 28.95
CA ARG A 122 -10.35 -31.67 29.20
C ARG A 122 -10.59 -32.77 28.15
N TYR A 123 -9.80 -32.84 27.07
CA TYR A 123 -9.80 -33.94 26.10
C TYR A 123 -9.78 -35.32 26.79
N PRO A 124 -10.58 -36.33 26.37
CA PRO A 124 -11.46 -36.36 25.19
C PRO A 124 -12.90 -35.87 25.46
N ASN A 125 -13.11 -35.03 26.48
CA ASN A 125 -14.33 -34.21 26.61
C ASN A 125 -14.11 -32.85 25.92
N ASN A 126 -15.13 -32.01 25.85
CA ASN A 126 -14.99 -30.70 25.21
C ASN A 126 -14.05 -29.76 25.99
N TYR A 127 -13.30 -28.93 25.24
CA TYR A 127 -12.49 -27.85 25.82
C TYR A 127 -13.38 -26.74 26.43
N PRO A 128 -12.84 -25.85 27.29
CA PRO A 128 -13.54 -24.66 27.77
C PRO A 128 -13.66 -23.57 26.69
N ASP A 129 -14.72 -22.78 26.76
CA ASP A 129 -14.89 -21.51 26.04
C ASP A 129 -13.84 -20.49 26.55
N ASN A 130 -13.34 -19.59 25.70
CA ASN A 130 -12.29 -18.61 26.00
C ASN A 130 -10.92 -19.22 26.40
N SER A 131 -10.58 -20.41 25.88
CA SER A 131 -9.28 -21.04 26.13
C SER A 131 -8.17 -20.33 25.35
N TYR A 132 -7.06 -20.05 26.02
CA TYR A 132 -5.81 -19.58 25.41
C TYR A 132 -4.69 -20.49 25.90
N CYS A 133 -4.19 -21.39 25.03
CA CYS A 133 -3.15 -22.35 25.38
C CYS A 133 -1.94 -22.25 24.45
N THR A 134 -0.73 -22.27 25.01
CA THR A 134 0.52 -22.25 24.24
C THR A 134 1.45 -23.38 24.66
N TRP A 135 1.95 -24.13 23.68
CA TRP A 135 2.93 -25.19 23.86
C TRP A 135 4.18 -24.89 23.04
N THR A 136 5.35 -24.90 23.67
CA THR A 136 6.64 -24.75 22.98
C THR A 136 7.44 -26.04 23.12
N ILE A 137 7.84 -26.61 21.99
CA ILE A 137 8.65 -27.83 21.90
C ILE A 137 10.06 -27.40 21.51
N HIS A 138 11.05 -27.74 22.33
CA HIS A 138 12.45 -27.35 22.15
C HIS A 138 13.36 -28.58 22.13
N SER A 139 14.05 -28.80 21.01
CA SER A 139 15.14 -29.76 20.92
C SER A 139 16.44 -29.16 21.45
N THR A 140 17.00 -29.78 22.49
CA THR A 140 18.33 -29.42 23.04
C THR A 140 19.50 -29.91 22.18
N GLY A 141 19.22 -30.61 21.09
CA GLY A 141 20.17 -30.96 20.03
C GLY A 141 19.80 -30.30 18.71
N ASN A 142 20.70 -30.33 17.72
CA ASN A 142 20.52 -29.69 16.41
C ASN A 142 19.56 -30.46 15.47
N MET A 143 18.48 -31.02 16.03
CA MET A 143 17.44 -31.82 15.38
C MET A 143 16.17 -30.99 15.21
N THR A 144 15.44 -31.24 14.13
CA THR A 144 14.18 -30.56 13.81
C THR A 144 12.98 -31.24 14.47
N VAL A 145 11.98 -30.49 14.93
CA VAL A 145 10.75 -31.01 15.53
C VAL A 145 9.78 -31.47 14.43
N SER A 146 9.29 -32.71 14.52
CA SER A 146 8.22 -33.24 13.67
C SER A 146 6.97 -33.47 14.51
N LEU A 147 5.95 -32.61 14.34
CA LEU A 147 4.66 -32.63 15.04
C LEU A 147 3.59 -33.27 14.16
N THR A 148 2.68 -34.06 14.75
CA THR A 148 1.50 -34.63 14.08
C THR A 148 0.26 -34.49 14.95
N PHE A 149 -0.86 -34.06 14.38
CA PHE A 149 -2.18 -34.07 15.01
C PHE A 149 -2.95 -35.34 14.63
N THR A 150 -3.47 -36.06 15.62
CA THR A 150 -4.02 -37.42 15.45
C THR A 150 -5.55 -37.51 15.63
N ASP A 151 -6.16 -36.62 16.42
CA ASP A 151 -7.59 -36.24 16.37
C ASP A 151 -7.66 -34.71 16.42
N VAL A 152 -8.57 -34.09 15.64
CA VAL A 152 -8.81 -32.65 15.64
C VAL A 152 -10.30 -32.37 15.39
N VAL A 153 -10.93 -31.74 16.38
CA VAL A 153 -12.37 -31.52 16.48
C VAL A 153 -12.61 -30.12 17.06
N LEU A 154 -12.61 -29.10 16.20
CA LEU A 154 -12.79 -27.69 16.57
C LEU A 154 -14.12 -27.11 16.03
N GLU A 155 -14.52 -25.93 16.49
CA GLU A 155 -15.53 -25.16 15.77
C GLU A 155 -14.94 -24.45 14.54
N THR A 156 -15.53 -24.72 13.37
CA THR A 156 -14.98 -24.37 12.06
C THR A 156 -14.92 -22.85 11.76
N CYS A 157 -15.73 -22.02 12.42
CA CYS A 157 -15.73 -20.58 12.18
C CYS A 157 -14.67 -19.83 12.99
N CYS A 158 -14.46 -20.24 14.23
CA CYS A 158 -14.11 -19.31 15.29
C CYS A 158 -12.91 -19.81 16.13
N ASP A 159 -12.86 -21.12 16.40
CA ASP A 159 -11.75 -21.78 17.10
C ASP A 159 -10.64 -22.18 16.11
N TYR A 160 -9.38 -22.14 16.55
CA TYR A 160 -8.25 -22.50 15.69
C TYR A 160 -6.99 -22.92 16.44
N ILE A 161 -6.16 -23.72 15.75
CA ILE A 161 -4.78 -24.01 16.16
C ILE A 161 -3.83 -23.34 15.16
N LYS A 162 -2.77 -22.69 15.64
CA LYS A 162 -1.67 -22.16 14.82
C LYS A 162 -0.35 -22.80 15.21
N VAL A 163 0.48 -23.10 14.21
CA VAL A 163 1.79 -23.74 14.39
C VAL A 163 2.87 -22.84 13.81
N TYR A 164 3.92 -22.59 14.58
CA TYR A 164 4.98 -21.60 14.30
C TYR A 164 6.37 -22.24 14.35
N ASP A 165 7.24 -21.83 13.42
CA ASP A 165 8.61 -22.33 13.24
C ASP A 165 9.61 -21.60 14.15
N GLY A 166 9.49 -21.85 15.47
CA GLY A 166 10.37 -21.28 16.48
C GLY A 166 9.76 -21.27 17.88
N PRO A 167 10.44 -20.69 18.88
CA PRO A 167 10.09 -20.78 20.30
C PRO A 167 8.91 -19.89 20.75
N SER A 168 8.29 -19.11 19.85
CA SER A 168 7.12 -18.30 20.20
C SER A 168 6.21 -18.01 19.00
N THR A 169 5.00 -17.51 19.26
CA THR A 169 4.01 -17.09 18.24
C THR A 169 4.41 -15.85 17.42
N LEU A 170 5.62 -15.31 17.61
CA LEU A 170 6.22 -14.24 16.79
C LEU A 170 7.04 -14.78 15.60
N HIS A 171 7.27 -16.09 15.54
CA HIS A 171 8.05 -16.76 14.50
C HIS A 171 7.20 -17.07 13.25
N PRO A 172 7.78 -17.51 12.12
CA PRO A 172 7.02 -17.79 10.90
C PRO A 172 5.91 -18.83 11.09
N LEU A 173 4.71 -18.56 10.57
CA LEU A 173 3.57 -19.48 10.65
C LEU A 173 3.75 -20.65 9.67
N LEU A 174 3.88 -21.88 10.20
CA LEU A 174 3.89 -23.13 9.41
C LEU A 174 2.50 -23.52 8.92
N GLY A 175 1.45 -23.17 9.66
CA GLY A 175 0.06 -23.36 9.23
C GLY A 175 -0.99 -23.12 10.31
N GLU A 176 -2.24 -23.19 9.89
CA GLU A 176 -3.43 -22.98 10.72
C GLU A 176 -4.45 -24.11 10.51
N ILE A 177 -5.04 -24.63 11.58
CA ILE A 177 -6.00 -25.74 11.56
C ILE A 177 -7.36 -25.23 12.03
N ARG A 178 -8.36 -25.32 11.14
CA ARG A 178 -9.79 -25.02 11.39
C ARG A 178 -10.73 -26.16 10.97
N GLU A 179 -10.22 -27.17 10.28
CA GLU A 179 -11.00 -28.27 9.71
C GLU A 179 -10.70 -29.61 10.39
N TYR A 180 -11.63 -30.55 10.22
CA TYR A 180 -11.64 -31.88 10.82
C TYR A 180 -10.65 -32.83 10.10
N ARG A 181 -9.36 -32.49 10.11
CA ARG A 181 -8.33 -33.15 9.31
C ARG A 181 -6.98 -33.22 10.02
N ASN A 182 -6.47 -34.44 10.18
CA ASN A 182 -5.12 -34.71 10.67
C ASN A 182 -4.09 -34.03 9.76
N GLN A 183 -3.13 -33.33 10.39
CA GLN A 183 -2.06 -32.60 9.73
C GLN A 183 -0.75 -32.81 10.49
N SER A 184 0.37 -32.71 9.78
CA SER A 184 1.71 -32.81 10.35
C SER A 184 2.56 -31.63 9.90
N PHE A 185 3.37 -31.12 10.81
CA PHE A 185 4.21 -29.94 10.63
C PHE A 185 5.64 -30.28 11.03
N LYS A 186 6.61 -29.70 10.33
CA LYS A 186 8.03 -29.87 10.63
C LYS A 186 8.69 -28.51 10.72
N SER A 187 9.44 -28.24 11.78
CA SER A 187 10.24 -27.02 11.91
C SER A 187 11.45 -27.03 10.96
N SER A 188 11.92 -25.84 10.57
CA SER A 188 13.26 -25.67 10.00
C SER A 188 14.33 -25.55 11.09
N SER A 189 13.94 -25.13 12.30
CA SER A 189 14.79 -24.98 13.49
C SER A 189 14.63 -26.13 14.50
N ASN A 190 15.34 -26.04 15.63
CA ASN A 190 15.21 -26.91 16.80
C ASN A 190 13.98 -26.60 17.68
N ASP A 191 13.24 -25.53 17.39
CA ASP A 191 12.08 -25.07 18.17
C ASP A 191 10.79 -25.06 17.33
N LEU A 192 9.66 -25.38 17.96
CA LEU A 192 8.33 -25.34 17.34
C LEU A 192 7.27 -24.96 18.38
N THR A 193 6.42 -23.97 18.06
CA THR A 193 5.37 -23.49 18.97
C THR A 193 3.98 -23.74 18.41
N VAL A 194 3.09 -24.25 19.25
CA VAL A 194 1.67 -24.50 18.97
C VAL A 194 0.82 -23.60 19.86
N PHE A 195 -0.10 -22.88 19.23
CA PHE A 195 -1.04 -22.00 19.90
C PHE A 195 -2.48 -22.45 19.61
N PHE A 196 -3.31 -22.55 20.65
CA PHE A 196 -4.73 -22.85 20.56
C PHE A 196 -5.57 -21.72 21.16
N TYR A 197 -6.60 -21.31 20.41
CA TYR A 197 -7.60 -20.35 20.82
C TYR A 197 -9.01 -20.96 20.68
N SER A 198 -9.85 -20.77 21.70
CA SER A 198 -11.29 -20.88 21.57
C SER A 198 -12.03 -19.60 21.92
N ASP A 199 -13.15 -19.37 21.24
CA ASP A 199 -14.04 -18.22 21.40
C ASP A 199 -14.96 -18.38 22.63
N SER A 200 -15.81 -17.39 22.89
CA SER A 200 -16.77 -17.40 24.01
C SER A 200 -17.89 -18.46 23.94
N SER A 201 -17.88 -19.37 22.97
CA SER A 201 -18.99 -20.29 22.67
C SER A 201 -18.61 -21.60 21.94
N VAL A 202 -19.59 -22.49 21.79
CA VAL A 202 -19.64 -23.67 20.88
C VAL A 202 -18.41 -24.62 20.90
N THR A 203 -17.95 -24.94 22.11
CA THR A 203 -16.83 -25.88 22.30
C THR A 203 -17.06 -27.27 21.71
N ARG A 204 -15.97 -27.91 21.28
CA ARG A 204 -15.91 -29.25 20.68
C ARG A 204 -14.89 -30.12 21.42
N ARG A 205 -14.66 -31.38 20.99
CA ARG A 205 -13.75 -32.32 21.68
C ARG A 205 -12.30 -31.80 21.75
N GLY A 206 -11.89 -30.95 20.82
CA GLY A 206 -10.53 -30.43 20.75
C GLY A 206 -9.62 -31.38 19.99
N PHE A 207 -8.38 -31.55 20.45
CA PHE A 207 -7.35 -32.23 19.69
C PHE A 207 -6.37 -33.02 20.56
N HIS A 208 -5.68 -33.95 19.90
CA HIS A 208 -4.54 -34.69 20.42
C HIS A 208 -3.40 -34.65 19.41
N ALA A 209 -2.19 -34.40 19.87
CA ALA A 209 -1.00 -34.22 19.03
C ALA A 209 0.23 -34.87 19.65
N ASN A 210 1.12 -35.39 18.83
CA ASN A 210 2.36 -36.04 19.24
C ASN A 210 3.56 -35.51 18.44
N TRP A 211 4.73 -35.45 19.06
CA TRP A 211 5.96 -34.98 18.43
C TRP A 211 7.11 -35.98 18.58
N VAL A 212 8.11 -35.85 17.71
CA VAL A 212 9.42 -36.51 17.79
C VAL A 212 10.48 -35.61 17.17
N PHE A 213 11.71 -35.63 17.69
CA PHE A 213 12.83 -34.93 17.06
C PHE A 213 13.39 -35.76 15.89
N VAL A 214 13.74 -35.09 14.80
CA VAL A 214 14.18 -35.70 13.55
C VAL A 214 15.47 -35.02 13.11
N ASP A 215 16.53 -35.81 13.00
CA ASP A 215 17.86 -35.35 12.61
C ASP A 215 17.92 -34.92 11.14
N VAL A 216 18.78 -33.94 10.83
CA VAL A 216 19.05 -33.45 9.47
C VAL A 216 20.38 -34.05 9.04
N GLY A 217 20.34 -35.32 8.63
CA GLY A 217 21.52 -36.15 8.52
C GLY A 217 22.62 -35.65 7.56
N ASN A 218 23.85 -36.19 7.65
CA ASN A 218 24.16 -37.48 8.28
C ASN A 218 25.67 -37.64 8.56
N ILE A 219 26.10 -37.83 9.82
CA ILE A 219 27.42 -38.40 10.16
C ILE A 219 27.30 -39.36 11.35
N ASN A 220 27.66 -40.63 11.14
CA ASN A 220 27.87 -41.61 12.20
C ASN A 220 28.97 -41.14 13.17
N THR A 221 28.61 -40.67 14.36
CA THR A 221 29.57 -40.35 15.42
C THR A 221 29.13 -40.93 16.76
N THR A 222 29.66 -42.11 17.09
CA THR A 222 29.54 -42.71 18.43
C THR A 222 30.43 -41.97 19.41
N TYR A 223 29.85 -41.07 20.22
CA TYR A 223 30.57 -40.46 21.33
C TYR A 223 30.27 -41.16 22.65
N THR A 224 31.33 -41.73 23.21
CA THR A 224 31.38 -42.45 24.48
C THR A 224 30.93 -41.60 25.66
N THR A 225 30.20 -42.22 26.58
CA THR A 225 30.04 -41.74 27.96
C THR A 225 31.40 -41.51 28.62
N ILE A 226 31.66 -40.29 29.09
CA ILE A 226 32.78 -39.99 29.98
C ILE A 226 32.19 -39.63 31.35
N THR A 227 32.66 -40.31 32.39
CA THR A 227 32.24 -40.08 33.78
C THR A 227 32.88 -38.81 34.36
N PRO A 228 32.18 -38.06 35.25
CA PRO A 228 32.76 -36.91 35.90
C PRO A 228 33.76 -37.32 36.99
N GLU A 229 34.98 -36.80 36.93
CA GLU A 229 35.91 -36.76 38.07
C GLU A 229 35.99 -35.35 38.67
N THR A 230 36.36 -35.29 39.95
CA THR A 230 36.25 -34.09 40.80
C THR A 230 37.46 -33.18 40.71
N ASN A 231 37.25 -31.86 40.68
CA ASN A 231 38.14 -30.89 41.31
C ASN A 231 37.39 -29.61 41.72
N SER A 232 37.86 -28.94 42.76
CA SER A 232 37.08 -27.95 43.50
C SER A 232 37.38 -26.50 43.11
N SER A 233 36.57 -25.96 42.21
CA SER A 233 36.19 -24.54 42.21
C SER A 233 34.66 -24.47 42.14
N GLU A 234 34.02 -23.62 42.95
CA GLU A 234 32.60 -23.33 42.78
C GLU A 234 32.46 -22.49 41.49
N PRO A 235 31.76 -22.96 40.44
CA PRO A 235 31.70 -22.23 39.18
C PRO A 235 30.90 -20.94 39.37
N CYS A 236 31.56 -19.80 39.17
CA CYS A 236 30.97 -18.48 39.24
C CYS A 236 31.17 -17.73 37.91
N GLY A 237 30.13 -17.03 37.47
CA GLY A 237 30.06 -16.46 36.12
C GLY A 237 28.89 -17.00 35.32
N GLY A 238 28.91 -16.80 34.01
CA GLY A 238 27.92 -17.31 33.06
C GLY A 238 27.36 -16.26 32.11
N ASN A 239 26.64 -16.71 31.10
CA ASN A 239 25.95 -15.83 30.14
C ASN A 239 24.55 -15.49 30.67
N MET A 240 24.19 -14.21 30.65
CA MET A 240 22.92 -13.70 31.17
C MET A 240 22.13 -13.05 30.04
N THR A 241 21.01 -13.67 29.64
CA THR A 241 20.13 -13.20 28.57
C THR A 241 18.81 -12.59 29.06
N ASP A 242 18.55 -12.65 30.37
CA ASP A 242 17.37 -12.05 30.98
C ASP A 242 17.44 -10.51 31.01
N TRP A 243 16.33 -9.86 30.68
CA TRP A 243 16.21 -8.41 30.54
C TRP A 243 16.47 -7.61 31.83
N ARG A 244 16.53 -8.29 32.98
CA ARG A 244 17.01 -7.76 34.25
C ARG A 244 17.52 -8.90 35.12
N GLY A 245 18.38 -8.58 36.09
CA GLY A 245 18.83 -9.55 37.08
C GLY A 245 19.75 -8.96 38.13
N VAL A 246 20.35 -9.85 38.92
CA VAL A 246 21.23 -9.50 40.05
C VAL A 246 22.54 -10.27 39.91
N LEU A 247 23.66 -9.55 39.87
CA LEU A 247 24.99 -10.15 40.04
C LEU A 247 25.38 -10.08 41.52
N LEU A 248 25.80 -11.23 42.04
CA LEU A 248 26.29 -11.40 43.40
C LEU A 248 27.71 -11.95 43.35
N SER A 249 28.60 -11.48 44.22
CA SER A 249 29.83 -12.21 44.51
C SER A 249 29.51 -13.59 45.10
N PRO A 250 30.35 -14.62 44.88
CA PRO A 250 30.12 -15.94 45.46
C PRO A 250 29.90 -15.86 46.97
N ARG A 251 28.86 -16.54 47.47
CA ARG A 251 28.47 -16.64 48.89
C ARG A 251 27.90 -15.38 49.56
N TYR A 252 27.71 -14.27 48.81
CA TYR A 252 27.06 -13.04 49.30
C TYR A 252 25.74 -13.35 50.05
N PRO A 253 25.46 -12.75 51.22
CA PRO A 253 26.18 -11.66 51.89
C PRO A 253 27.35 -12.11 52.79
N ASN A 254 27.69 -13.41 52.81
CA ASN A 254 28.91 -13.89 53.46
C ASN A 254 30.13 -13.60 52.59
N ASN A 255 31.32 -13.71 53.16
CA ASN A 255 32.54 -13.36 52.42
C ASN A 255 32.80 -14.28 51.22
N TYR A 256 33.31 -13.70 50.13
CA TYR A 256 33.75 -14.45 48.95
C TYR A 256 34.96 -15.36 49.27
N PRO A 257 35.23 -16.40 48.46
CA PRO A 257 36.41 -17.22 48.60
C PRO A 257 37.65 -16.57 47.95
N ASN A 258 38.83 -16.88 48.49
CA ASN A 258 40.13 -16.49 47.92
C ASN A 258 40.32 -17.14 46.54
N ASN A 259 41.09 -16.50 45.65
CA ASN A 259 41.39 -16.95 44.28
C ASN A 259 40.14 -17.09 43.38
N ALA A 260 39.04 -16.39 43.69
CA ALA A 260 37.86 -16.38 42.82
C ALA A 260 38.17 -15.67 41.50
N GLN A 261 37.74 -16.27 40.39
CA GLN A 261 37.75 -15.68 39.05
C GLN A 261 36.39 -15.90 38.41
N CYS A 262 35.56 -14.87 38.39
CA CYS A 262 34.18 -14.95 37.91
C CYS A 262 33.98 -14.01 36.73
N THR A 263 33.46 -14.53 35.62
CA THR A 263 33.16 -13.75 34.40
C THR A 263 31.69 -13.87 34.06
N TRP A 264 30.97 -12.76 34.04
CA TRP A 264 29.58 -12.70 33.59
C TRP A 264 29.49 -11.88 32.30
N THR A 265 28.91 -12.48 31.26
CA THR A 265 28.60 -11.79 30.01
C THR A 265 27.10 -11.57 29.94
N ILE A 266 26.66 -10.32 30.01
CA ILE A 266 25.26 -9.93 29.90
C ILE A 266 25.01 -9.60 28.43
N HIS A 267 24.14 -10.38 27.78
CA HIS A 267 23.86 -10.31 26.35
C HIS A 267 22.36 -10.03 26.13
N SER A 268 22.04 -8.86 25.61
CA SER A 268 20.70 -8.56 25.11
C SER A 268 20.51 -9.17 23.71
N THR A 269 19.48 -9.99 23.58
CA THR A 269 19.05 -10.60 22.30
C THR A 269 18.27 -9.64 21.39
N GLY A 270 17.93 -8.44 21.89
CA GLY A 270 17.50 -7.29 21.08
C GLY A 270 18.50 -6.13 21.17
N ASN A 271 18.28 -5.07 20.39
CA ASN A 271 19.16 -3.89 20.32
C ASN A 271 19.07 -2.96 21.56
N ALA A 272 19.07 -3.52 22.77
CA ALA A 272 19.00 -2.80 24.04
C ALA A 272 20.36 -2.78 24.75
N THR A 273 20.83 -1.59 25.12
CA THR A 273 22.03 -1.41 25.95
C THR A 273 21.85 -1.97 27.36
N VAL A 274 22.88 -2.61 27.92
CA VAL A 274 22.88 -3.05 29.32
C VAL A 274 23.22 -1.86 30.22
N SER A 275 22.42 -1.62 31.27
CA SER A 275 22.84 -0.79 32.40
C SER A 275 23.02 -1.66 33.64
N LEU A 276 24.15 -1.46 34.33
CA LEU A 276 24.59 -2.21 35.50
C LEU A 276 24.86 -1.23 36.64
N ILE A 277 24.27 -1.46 37.80
CA ILE A 277 24.37 -0.59 38.99
C ILE A 277 24.83 -1.41 40.19
N PHE A 278 25.99 -1.07 40.75
CA PHE A 278 26.49 -1.61 42.00
C PHE A 278 25.95 -0.80 43.19
N THR A 279 25.30 -1.47 44.15
CA THR A 279 24.64 -0.80 45.30
C THR A 279 25.21 -1.20 46.67
N ASP A 280 26.01 -2.26 46.73
CA ASP A 280 26.86 -2.63 47.86
C ASP A 280 28.15 -3.25 47.31
N VAL A 281 29.32 -2.78 47.73
CA VAL A 281 30.64 -3.27 47.29
C VAL A 281 31.66 -3.15 48.43
N ASP A 282 32.15 -4.27 48.92
CA ASP A 282 33.09 -4.38 50.04
C ASP A 282 34.13 -5.45 49.70
N LEU A 283 35.31 -5.00 49.24
CA LEU A 283 36.43 -5.78 48.70
C LEU A 283 37.75 -5.43 49.40
N GLU A 284 38.82 -6.22 49.24
CA GLU A 284 40.16 -5.78 49.65
C GLU A 284 40.77 -4.77 48.67
N THR A 285 40.88 -3.52 49.13
CA THR A 285 41.29 -2.34 48.33
C THR A 285 42.66 -2.45 47.64
N CYS A 286 43.61 -3.25 48.14
CA CYS A 286 44.91 -3.39 47.48
C CYS A 286 44.87 -4.29 46.24
N CYS A 287 44.04 -5.32 46.28
CA CYS A 287 44.37 -6.60 45.66
C CYS A 287 43.18 -7.21 44.91
N ASP A 288 41.96 -7.05 45.45
CA ASP A 288 40.71 -7.52 44.83
C ASP A 288 40.07 -6.43 43.98
N TYR A 289 39.42 -6.82 42.88
CA TYR A 289 38.82 -5.85 41.96
C TYR A 289 37.68 -6.43 41.11
N ILE A 290 36.79 -5.53 40.70
CA ILE A 290 35.79 -5.76 39.64
C ILE A 290 36.17 -4.90 38.44
N LYS A 291 36.13 -5.45 37.22
CA LYS A 291 36.33 -4.72 35.95
C LYS A 291 35.13 -4.90 35.04
N VAL A 292 34.77 -3.84 34.31
CA VAL A 292 33.62 -3.80 33.41
C VAL A 292 34.08 -3.45 31.99
N TYR A 293 33.55 -4.15 31.00
CA TYR A 293 33.93 -4.05 29.59
C TYR A 293 32.70 -3.93 28.67
N ASP A 294 32.82 -3.10 27.63
CA ASP A 294 31.79 -2.73 26.67
C ASP A 294 31.72 -3.73 25.50
N GLY A 295 31.24 -4.94 25.78
CA GLY A 295 31.09 -6.01 24.80
C GLY A 295 31.12 -7.41 25.42
N PRO A 296 31.07 -8.47 24.60
CA PRO A 296 30.85 -9.84 25.06
C PRO A 296 32.06 -10.54 25.72
N SER A 297 33.21 -9.87 25.83
CA SER A 297 34.39 -10.42 26.54
C SER A 297 35.34 -9.33 27.06
N THR A 298 36.29 -9.73 27.92
CA THR A 298 37.36 -8.89 28.50
C THR A 298 38.38 -8.34 27.48
N LEU A 299 38.23 -8.64 26.18
CA LEU A 299 39.00 -8.05 25.08
C LEU A 299 38.39 -6.76 24.52
N HIS A 300 37.16 -6.42 24.93
CA HIS A 300 36.40 -5.25 24.46
C HIS A 300 36.78 -3.97 25.23
N PRO A 301 36.32 -2.77 24.81
CA PRO A 301 36.70 -1.52 25.46
C PRO A 301 36.40 -1.50 26.97
N PHE A 302 37.37 -1.06 27.76
CA PHE A 302 37.28 -1.03 29.22
C PHE A 302 36.47 0.18 29.71
N LEU A 303 35.41 -0.07 30.49
CA LEU A 303 34.51 0.96 31.03
C LEU A 303 34.93 1.44 32.42
N GLY A 304 35.53 0.59 33.24
CA GLY A 304 36.02 0.98 34.58
C GLY A 304 36.34 -0.18 35.51
N GLU A 305 36.92 0.18 36.67
CA GLU A 305 37.38 -0.74 37.71
C GLU A 305 36.92 -0.27 39.10
N ILE A 306 36.53 -1.21 39.96
CA ILE A 306 36.04 -0.97 41.32
C ILE A 306 36.95 -1.67 42.33
N ARG A 307 37.44 -0.92 43.33
CA ARG A 307 38.29 -1.40 44.45
C ARG A 307 37.89 -0.87 45.84
N GLU A 308 36.92 0.03 45.89
CA GLU A 308 36.55 0.76 47.11
C GLU A 308 35.02 0.81 47.28
N TYR A 309 34.57 1.06 48.51
CA TYR A 309 33.15 1.19 48.85
C TYR A 309 32.55 2.45 48.21
N ARG A 310 32.05 2.30 46.98
CA ARG A 310 31.40 3.37 46.22
C ARG A 310 30.41 2.81 45.22
N ASN A 311 29.15 3.25 45.32
CA ASN A 311 28.13 2.93 44.32
C ASN A 311 28.57 3.49 42.96
N GLN A 312 28.56 2.64 41.94
CA GLN A 312 28.97 2.96 40.58
C GLN A 312 28.01 2.32 39.58
N SER A 313 27.77 3.02 38.47
CA SER A 313 26.86 2.61 37.41
C SER A 313 27.57 2.64 36.07
N PHE A 314 27.43 1.55 35.31
CA PHE A 314 27.99 1.40 33.97
C PHE A 314 26.87 1.20 32.96
N LYS A 315 27.11 1.59 31.71
CA LYS A 315 26.21 1.37 30.59
C LYS A 315 27.04 0.99 29.37
N SER A 316 26.63 -0.05 28.64
CA SER A 316 27.26 -0.40 27.36
C SER A 316 26.84 0.56 26.25
N SER A 317 27.67 0.64 25.21
CA SER A 317 27.32 1.31 23.94
C SER A 317 26.51 0.41 23.01
N ASN A 318 26.55 -0.91 23.21
CA ASN A 318 25.85 -1.91 22.40
C ASN A 318 25.10 -2.95 23.27
N ASN A 319 24.58 -4.02 22.67
CA ASN A 319 23.77 -5.08 23.29
C ASN A 319 24.51 -5.98 24.31
N ASP A 320 25.84 -5.88 24.43
CA ASP A 320 26.67 -6.75 25.28
C ASP A 320 27.46 -5.98 26.35
N LEU A 321 27.59 -6.54 27.56
CA LEU A 321 28.41 -6.01 28.65
C LEU A 321 29.04 -7.14 29.47
N THR A 322 30.35 -7.10 29.70
CA THR A 322 31.08 -8.12 30.48
C THR A 322 31.56 -7.58 31.81
N VAL A 323 31.34 -8.35 32.88
CA VAL A 323 31.82 -8.10 34.24
C VAL A 323 32.82 -9.19 34.63
N PHE A 324 34.00 -8.78 35.07
CA PHE A 324 35.04 -9.68 35.59
C PHE A 324 35.34 -9.36 37.05
N PHE A 325 35.22 -10.35 37.94
CA PHE A 325 35.63 -10.26 39.34
C PHE A 325 36.84 -11.14 39.61
N TYR A 326 37.83 -10.57 40.29
CA TYR A 326 39.04 -11.26 40.73
C TYR A 326 39.24 -11.06 42.24
N SER A 327 39.60 -12.13 42.94
CA SER A 327 40.18 -12.05 44.28
C SER A 327 41.54 -12.74 44.40
N ASP A 328 42.34 -12.19 45.30
CA ASP A 328 43.68 -12.62 45.71
C ASP A 328 43.66 -13.94 46.50
N HIS A 329 44.85 -14.48 46.80
CA HIS A 329 45.03 -15.66 47.65
C HIS A 329 44.67 -15.46 49.13
N SER A 330 44.30 -14.26 49.57
CA SER A 330 44.10 -13.87 50.97
C SER A 330 42.87 -12.94 51.19
N VAL A 331 42.78 -12.37 52.41
CA VAL A 331 41.83 -11.33 52.90
C VAL A 331 40.53 -11.12 52.11
N THR A 332 39.48 -11.89 52.40
CA THR A 332 38.17 -11.72 51.75
C THR A 332 37.16 -10.93 52.59
N ARG A 333 36.20 -10.33 51.90
CA ARG A 333 35.15 -9.45 52.45
C ARG A 333 33.76 -9.85 51.95
N ARG A 334 32.71 -9.14 52.35
CA ARG A 334 31.30 -9.45 52.00
C ARG A 334 31.04 -9.50 50.49
N GLY A 335 31.86 -8.82 49.69
CA GLY A 335 31.77 -8.84 48.23
C GLY A 335 30.81 -7.78 47.70
N PHE A 336 29.96 -8.12 46.72
CA PHE A 336 29.13 -7.14 46.05
C PHE A 336 27.72 -7.61 45.71
N TYR A 337 26.81 -6.64 45.64
CA TYR A 337 25.47 -6.73 45.08
C TYR A 337 25.34 -5.70 43.95
N ALA A 338 25.00 -6.16 42.75
CA ALA A 338 24.70 -5.31 41.61
C ALA A 338 23.43 -5.77 40.90
N THR A 339 22.67 -4.82 40.36
CA THR A 339 21.52 -5.09 39.48
C THR A 339 21.85 -4.70 38.06
N TRP A 340 21.44 -5.52 37.09
CA TRP A 340 21.37 -5.09 35.69
C TRP A 340 19.94 -4.99 35.21
N LEU A 341 19.73 -4.14 34.21
CA LEU A 341 18.54 -4.11 33.37
C LEU A 341 18.93 -3.69 31.95
N PHE A 342 18.22 -4.23 30.96
CA PHE A 342 18.35 -3.77 29.59
C PHE A 342 17.66 -2.40 29.51
N VAL A 343 18.47 -1.35 29.40
CA VAL A 343 18.00 -0.02 29.00
C VAL A 343 17.77 -0.11 27.50
N GLU A 344 16.52 -0.39 27.14
CA GLU A 344 16.03 -0.33 25.76
C GLU A 344 16.53 0.95 25.09
N SER A 345 17.48 0.80 24.17
CA SER A 345 17.90 1.83 23.22
C SER A 345 16.78 1.98 22.20
N CYS A 346 15.68 2.57 22.66
CA CYS A 346 14.46 2.73 21.92
C CYS A 346 14.67 3.66 20.73
N GLY A 347 14.29 3.19 19.54
CA GLY A 347 14.78 3.76 18.31
C GLY A 347 15.34 2.68 17.39
N GLY A 348 16.13 3.12 16.41
CA GLY A 348 16.79 2.25 15.45
C GLY A 348 16.81 2.84 14.05
N TYR A 349 17.61 2.23 13.17
CA TYR A 349 17.64 2.54 11.75
C TYR A 349 16.94 1.39 11.00
N MET A 350 15.82 1.68 10.34
CA MET A 350 14.94 0.67 9.75
C MET A 350 14.91 0.80 8.23
N THR A 351 15.20 -0.30 7.53
CA THR A 351 15.33 -0.34 6.07
C THR A 351 14.32 -1.27 5.39
N ASP A 352 13.46 -1.92 6.18
CA ASP A 352 12.49 -2.90 5.69
C ASP A 352 11.26 -2.22 5.07
N TRP A 353 10.75 -2.82 3.99
CA TRP A 353 9.65 -2.28 3.17
C TRP A 353 8.39 -1.96 3.96
N MET A 354 8.12 -2.71 5.01
CA MET A 354 7.05 -2.45 5.97
C MET A 354 7.43 -3.00 7.33
N GLY A 355 6.82 -2.46 8.38
CA GLY A 355 7.00 -2.94 9.73
C GLY A 355 6.25 -2.09 10.74
N ASP A 356 6.49 -2.36 12.00
CA ASP A 356 5.93 -1.62 13.12
C ASP A 356 6.98 -1.37 14.20
N PHE A 357 6.76 -0.33 14.98
CA PHE A 357 7.49 -0.04 16.21
C PHE A 357 6.54 0.57 17.23
N SER A 358 6.94 0.46 18.50
CA SER A 358 6.14 0.94 19.62
C SER A 358 7.02 1.73 20.59
N SER A 359 6.40 2.51 21.46
CA SER A 359 7.08 3.01 22.66
C SER A 359 7.63 1.85 23.50
N PRO A 360 8.70 2.07 24.30
CA PRO A 360 9.26 1.03 25.16
C PRO A 360 8.19 0.36 26.02
N ARG A 361 8.28 -0.95 26.20
CA ARG A 361 7.34 -1.79 26.99
C ARG A 361 5.86 -1.84 26.56
N TYR A 362 5.46 -1.18 25.47
CA TYR A 362 4.07 -1.23 24.96
C TYR A 362 3.57 -2.69 24.82
N PRO A 363 2.34 -3.03 25.23
CA PRO A 363 1.24 -2.16 25.67
C PRO A 363 1.21 -1.88 27.19
N ASN A 364 2.31 -2.07 27.90
CA ASN A 364 2.49 -1.50 29.24
C ASN A 364 2.97 -0.04 29.13
N ASN A 365 3.04 0.68 30.25
CA ASN A 365 3.53 2.05 30.22
C ASN A 365 5.02 2.15 29.84
N TYR A 366 5.37 3.19 29.09
CA TYR A 366 6.77 3.55 28.83
C TYR A 366 7.50 3.96 30.13
N PRO A 367 8.86 3.92 30.16
CA PRO A 367 9.65 4.50 31.24
C PRO A 367 9.64 6.03 31.24
N ASP A 368 9.78 6.62 32.42
CA ASP A 368 10.14 8.02 32.63
C ASP A 368 11.54 8.30 32.05
N ASN A 369 11.79 9.52 31.56
CA ASN A 369 13.05 9.97 30.93
C ASN A 369 13.44 9.20 29.65
N SER A 370 12.45 8.69 28.89
CA SER A 370 12.70 8.03 27.60
C SER A 370 13.10 9.05 26.53
N TYR A 371 14.13 8.73 25.75
CA TYR A 371 14.67 9.61 24.71
C TYR A 371 14.94 8.80 23.43
N CYS A 372 13.88 8.51 22.69
CA CYS A 372 13.88 7.50 21.62
C CYS A 372 13.95 8.14 20.22
N THR A 373 14.74 7.56 19.31
CA THR A 373 14.85 8.07 17.92
C THR A 373 14.86 6.94 16.89
N TRP A 374 13.82 6.89 16.07
CA TRP A 374 13.65 5.94 14.97
C TRP A 374 13.87 6.66 13.64
N THR A 375 14.81 6.19 12.81
CA THR A 375 15.00 6.68 11.44
C THR A 375 14.63 5.58 10.46
N ILE A 376 13.63 5.84 9.63
CA ILE A 376 13.15 4.93 8.59
C ILE A 376 13.74 5.40 7.26
N HIS A 377 14.52 4.54 6.61
CA HIS A 377 15.28 4.85 5.39
C HIS A 377 14.92 3.89 4.26
N SER A 378 14.37 4.42 3.17
CA SER A 378 14.20 3.67 1.93
C SER A 378 15.44 3.75 1.05
N THR A 379 15.97 2.58 0.69
CA THR A 379 17.08 2.42 -0.27
C THR A 379 16.69 2.62 -1.74
N GLY A 380 15.41 2.94 -2.03
CA GLY A 380 14.84 2.93 -3.40
C GLY A 380 14.02 4.16 -3.79
N ASN A 381 14.35 5.36 -3.29
CA ASN A 381 13.60 6.61 -3.53
C ASN A 381 12.10 6.54 -3.14
N MET A 382 11.75 5.75 -2.12
CA MET A 382 10.36 5.55 -1.68
C MET A 382 10.06 6.44 -0.47
N THR A 383 8.92 7.13 -0.45
CA THR A 383 8.50 7.89 0.73
C THR A 383 8.03 6.96 1.85
N VAL A 384 8.31 7.32 3.09
CA VAL A 384 7.79 6.61 4.26
C VAL A 384 6.38 7.12 4.52
N SER A 385 5.40 6.22 4.62
CA SER A 385 4.09 6.54 5.19
C SER A 385 3.97 5.84 6.53
N LEU A 386 3.85 6.64 7.58
CA LEU A 386 3.82 6.24 8.98
C LEU A 386 2.40 6.47 9.53
N THR A 387 1.81 5.48 10.21
CA THR A 387 0.50 5.64 10.86
C THR A 387 0.55 5.21 12.32
N PHE A 388 0.18 6.11 13.22
CA PHE A 388 -0.02 5.81 14.63
C PHE A 388 -1.43 5.24 14.85
N THR A 389 -1.51 4.08 15.51
CA THR A 389 -2.73 3.27 15.63
C THR A 389 -3.31 3.22 17.06
N ASP A 390 -2.45 3.28 18.08
CA ASP A 390 -2.77 3.71 19.44
C ASP A 390 -1.76 4.78 19.88
N VAL A 391 -2.20 5.81 20.61
CA VAL A 391 -1.36 6.87 21.17
C VAL A 391 -1.98 7.38 22.48
N VAL A 392 -1.43 6.96 23.61
CA VAL A 392 -1.76 7.44 24.95
C VAL A 392 -0.48 7.97 25.60
N LEU A 393 -0.28 9.29 25.57
CA LEU A 393 0.84 9.99 26.21
C LEU A 393 0.35 10.89 27.36
N GLU A 394 1.26 11.44 28.16
CA GLU A 394 0.91 12.56 29.02
C GLU A 394 0.84 13.89 28.24
N THR A 395 -0.30 14.57 28.32
CA THR A 395 -0.65 15.70 27.43
C THR A 395 0.17 16.97 27.65
N CYS A 396 0.75 17.19 28.85
CA CYS A 396 1.51 18.42 29.12
C CYS A 396 2.94 18.38 28.61
N CYS A 397 3.58 17.21 28.72
CA CYS A 397 5.02 17.14 28.96
C CYS A 397 5.68 16.12 28.01
N ASP A 398 5.07 14.96 27.82
CA ASP A 398 5.50 13.94 26.85
C ASP A 398 5.05 14.30 25.43
N TYR A 399 5.85 13.94 24.43
CA TYR A 399 5.51 14.19 23.02
C TYR A 399 6.23 13.28 22.03
N ILE A 400 5.59 13.07 20.87
CA ILE A 400 6.23 12.51 19.68
C ILE A 400 6.40 13.63 18.65
N LYS A 401 7.54 13.70 17.97
CA LYS A 401 7.81 14.59 16.83
C LYS A 401 8.23 13.79 15.61
N VAL A 402 7.72 14.18 14.44
CA VAL A 402 8.01 13.51 13.17
C VAL A 402 8.68 14.50 12.21
N TYR A 403 9.78 14.08 11.60
CA TYR A 403 10.68 14.92 10.79
C TYR A 403 10.87 14.35 9.38
N ASP A 404 10.86 15.22 8.38
CA ASP A 404 10.98 14.91 6.95
C ASP A 404 12.46 14.78 6.52
N GLY A 405 13.11 13.73 7.01
CA GLY A 405 14.50 13.41 6.68
C GLY A 405 15.19 12.52 7.72
N PRO A 406 16.49 12.24 7.55
CA PRO A 406 17.23 11.25 8.34
C PRO A 406 17.63 11.71 9.76
N SER A 407 17.20 12.89 10.21
CA SER A 407 17.47 13.36 11.58
C SER A 407 16.53 14.47 12.04
N THR A 408 16.52 14.75 13.35
CA THR A 408 15.74 15.83 14.00
C THR A 408 16.16 17.27 13.62
N LEU A 409 17.11 17.43 12.69
CA LEU A 409 17.50 18.72 12.09
C LEU A 409 16.69 19.06 10.83
N HIS A 410 15.90 18.12 10.31
CA HIS A 410 15.09 18.26 9.09
C HIS A 410 13.73 18.92 9.38
N PRO A 411 12.92 19.29 8.37
CA PRO A 411 11.63 19.93 8.59
C PRO A 411 10.68 19.09 9.46
N LEU A 412 10.03 19.70 10.44
CA LEU A 412 9.04 19.04 11.29
C LEU A 412 7.72 18.85 10.52
N LEU A 413 7.30 17.61 10.34
CA LEU A 413 5.99 17.23 9.77
C LEU A 413 4.84 17.39 10.78
N GLY A 414 5.12 17.18 12.08
CA GLY A 414 4.15 17.43 13.14
C GLY A 414 4.61 16.95 14.52
N GLU A 415 3.78 17.25 15.53
CA GLU A 415 3.97 16.91 16.94
C GLU A 415 2.67 16.31 17.50
N ILE A 416 2.79 15.23 18.28
CA ILE A 416 1.66 14.50 18.88
C ILE A 416 1.73 14.58 20.40
N ARG A 417 0.63 15.03 21.02
CA ARG A 417 0.42 15.15 22.48
C ARG A 417 -0.93 14.63 22.98
N GLU A 418 -1.84 14.27 22.06
CA GLU A 418 -3.24 13.95 22.36
C GLU A 418 -3.65 12.61 21.73
N TYR A 419 -4.71 12.00 22.28
CA TYR A 419 -5.28 10.75 21.77
C TYR A 419 -5.93 10.97 20.40
N ARG A 420 -5.16 10.77 19.33
CA ARG A 420 -5.64 10.90 17.95
C ARG A 420 -4.77 10.11 16.98
N ASN A 421 -5.36 9.15 16.28
CA ASN A 421 -4.72 8.44 15.17
C ASN A 421 -4.28 9.48 14.13
N GLN A 422 -3.00 9.46 13.78
CA GLN A 422 -2.38 10.42 12.87
C GLN A 422 -1.42 9.69 11.92
N SER A 423 -1.40 10.15 10.68
CA SER A 423 -0.57 9.60 9.60
C SER A 423 0.35 10.68 9.04
N PHE A 424 1.63 10.37 8.93
CA PHE A 424 2.68 11.27 8.41
C PHE A 424 3.32 10.64 7.18
N LYS A 425 3.73 11.48 6.23
CA LYS A 425 4.39 11.04 5.00
C LYS A 425 5.58 11.93 4.69
N SER A 426 6.74 11.35 4.41
CA SER A 426 7.91 12.12 3.97
C SER A 426 7.75 12.66 2.56
N SER A 427 8.50 13.71 2.22
CA SER A 427 8.75 14.14 0.84
C SER A 427 9.95 13.41 0.23
N SER A 428 10.85 12.88 1.07
CA SER A 428 12.09 12.18 0.70
C SER A 428 12.07 10.69 1.02
N ASN A 429 13.18 10.00 0.76
CA ASN A 429 13.39 8.60 1.11
C ASN A 429 13.61 8.34 2.62
N ASP A 430 13.68 9.38 3.45
CA ASP A 430 13.96 9.30 4.88
C ASP A 430 12.85 9.94 5.72
N LEU A 431 12.55 9.34 6.88
CA LEU A 431 11.64 9.91 7.89
C LEU A 431 12.15 9.57 9.29
N THR A 432 12.23 10.56 10.18
CA THR A 432 12.68 10.36 11.57
C THR A 432 11.56 10.65 12.56
N VAL A 433 11.34 9.71 13.49
CA VAL A 433 10.39 9.84 14.60
C VAL A 433 11.18 9.94 15.90
N PHE A 434 10.85 10.96 16.69
CA PHE A 434 11.46 11.24 17.98
C PHE A 434 10.40 11.16 19.07
N PHE A 435 10.66 10.43 20.15
CA PHE A 435 9.79 10.38 21.34
C PHE A 435 10.55 10.84 22.58
N TYR A 436 9.89 11.70 23.36
CA TYR A 436 10.36 12.18 24.65
C TYR A 436 9.32 11.85 25.73
N SER A 437 9.78 11.30 26.85
CA SER A 437 9.05 11.38 28.12
C SER A 437 9.83 12.13 29.20
N ASP A 438 9.10 12.83 30.06
CA ASP A 438 9.63 13.57 31.20
C ASP A 438 9.95 12.64 32.39
N SER A 439 10.39 13.20 33.52
CA SER A 439 10.71 12.45 34.73
C SER A 439 9.52 11.78 35.46
N SER A 440 8.29 11.80 34.90
CA SER A 440 7.07 11.41 35.59
C SER A 440 5.89 10.99 34.68
N VAL A 441 4.78 10.55 35.31
CA VAL A 441 3.41 10.38 34.74
C VAL A 441 3.30 9.59 33.42
N THR A 442 3.97 8.44 33.37
CA THR A 442 3.93 7.56 32.20
C THR A 442 2.53 7.04 31.84
N ARG A 443 2.32 6.75 30.55
CA ARG A 443 1.08 6.21 29.96
C ARG A 443 1.40 5.03 29.06
N ARG A 444 0.38 4.39 28.45
CA ARG A 444 0.53 3.21 27.58
C ARG A 444 1.53 3.43 26.43
N GLY A 445 1.71 4.68 26.00
CA GLY A 445 2.59 5.02 24.89
C GLY A 445 1.89 4.86 23.56
N PHE A 446 2.58 4.32 22.57
CA PHE A 446 2.06 4.28 21.21
C PHE A 446 2.50 3.02 20.45
N HIS A 447 1.73 2.72 19.40
CA HIS A 447 2.06 1.72 18.40
C HIS A 447 1.88 2.33 17.00
N ALA A 448 2.94 2.27 16.19
CA ALA A 448 2.98 2.85 14.86
C ALA A 448 3.45 1.81 13.83
N ASN A 449 2.75 1.74 12.70
CA ASN A 449 3.22 0.99 11.54
C ASN A 449 3.77 1.95 10.47
N TRP A 450 4.74 1.46 9.69
CA TRP A 450 5.18 2.13 8.47
C TRP A 450 5.08 1.20 7.28
N VAL A 451 4.89 1.81 6.12
CA VAL A 451 5.04 1.19 4.80
C VAL A 451 5.87 2.11 3.93
N PHE A 452 6.76 1.54 3.13
CA PHE A 452 7.46 2.23 2.04
C PHE A 452 6.45 2.49 0.93
N VAL A 453 5.80 3.64 1.04
CA VAL A 453 4.99 4.19 -0.03
C VAL A 453 5.95 4.80 -1.04
N VAL A 454 6.33 4.02 -2.05
CA VAL A 454 6.89 4.57 -3.29
C VAL A 454 6.06 5.82 -3.66
N PRO A 455 6.64 7.01 -3.90
CA PRO A 455 5.91 8.29 -3.94
C PRO A 455 4.84 8.28 -5.03
N HIS A 456 3.60 7.97 -4.62
CA HIS A 456 2.64 7.14 -5.36
C HIS A 456 2.86 6.95 -6.87
N PRO A 457 3.36 5.76 -7.26
CA PRO A 457 3.26 5.24 -8.61
C PRO A 457 2.65 3.82 -8.67
N GLU A 458 1.74 3.46 -7.76
CA GLU A 458 0.61 2.62 -8.20
C GLU A 458 -0.31 3.46 -9.09
N CYS A 459 -0.57 4.70 -8.68
CA CYS A 459 -0.95 5.78 -9.58
C CYS A 459 -0.60 7.17 -9.04
N GLY A 460 -0.35 8.13 -9.92
CA GLY A 460 -0.05 9.54 -9.59
C GLY A 460 1.33 10.01 -10.06
N GLY A 461 1.79 11.12 -9.46
CA GLY A 461 3.15 11.66 -9.62
C GLY A 461 3.27 12.85 -10.58
N HIS A 462 4.45 13.48 -10.58
CA HIS A 462 4.78 14.58 -11.50
C HIS A 462 5.27 14.03 -12.85
N LEU A 463 4.52 14.25 -13.93
CA LEU A 463 4.84 13.70 -15.26
C LEU A 463 5.23 14.80 -16.25
N TYR A 464 6.41 14.67 -16.87
CA TYR A 464 6.99 15.74 -17.69
C TYR A 464 6.66 15.63 -19.18
N GLY A 465 5.46 16.11 -19.50
CA GLY A 465 5.03 16.59 -20.81
C GLY A 465 4.44 15.54 -21.75
N SER A 466 5.11 14.43 -22.04
CA SER A 466 4.53 13.41 -22.93
C SER A 466 4.85 11.99 -22.43
N GLY A 467 3.84 11.13 -22.40
CA GLY A 467 3.94 9.75 -21.90
C GLY A 467 2.58 9.08 -21.70
N LEU A 468 2.59 7.91 -21.04
CA LEU A 468 1.42 7.13 -20.66
C LEU A 468 1.34 7.01 -19.14
N PHE A 469 0.13 6.86 -18.60
CA PHE A 469 -0.11 6.45 -17.21
C PHE A 469 -1.40 5.60 -17.09
N SER A 470 -1.64 4.97 -15.95
CA SER A 470 -2.80 4.12 -15.71
C SER A 470 -3.22 4.14 -14.23
N SER A 471 -4.40 3.61 -13.92
CA SER A 471 -4.80 3.22 -12.57
C SER A 471 -3.88 2.15 -11.97
N PRO A 472 -4.00 1.82 -10.65
CA PRO A 472 -3.28 0.70 -10.04
C PRO A 472 -3.59 -0.59 -10.78
N ASN A 473 -2.61 -1.49 -10.83
CA ASN A 473 -2.72 -2.88 -11.29
C ASN A 473 -3.22 -3.12 -12.72
N TYR A 474 -3.57 -2.08 -13.49
CA TYR A 474 -4.14 -2.18 -14.84
C TYR A 474 -3.31 -3.14 -15.73
N PRO A 475 -3.94 -4.13 -16.40
CA PRO A 475 -5.38 -4.29 -16.62
C PRO A 475 -6.11 -5.16 -15.57
N ASN A 476 -5.48 -5.47 -14.43
CA ASN A 476 -6.18 -6.08 -13.29
C ASN A 476 -6.97 -5.01 -12.52
N TYR A 477 -7.79 -5.46 -11.56
CA TYR A 477 -8.62 -4.59 -10.75
C TYR A 477 -7.80 -3.59 -9.92
N TYR A 478 -8.21 -2.33 -9.92
CA TYR A 478 -7.69 -1.33 -8.96
C TYR A 478 -8.17 -1.64 -7.54
N HIS A 479 -7.62 -0.94 -6.54
CA HIS A 479 -8.01 -1.09 -5.14
C HIS A 479 -9.18 -0.18 -4.75
N ASP A 480 -10.02 -0.62 -3.83
CA ASP A 480 -10.99 0.23 -3.12
C ASP A 480 -10.24 1.34 -2.33
N ASN A 481 -10.85 2.50 -2.20
CA ASN A 481 -10.34 3.71 -1.55
C ASN A 481 -9.06 4.31 -2.18
N ALA A 482 -8.72 3.95 -3.42
CA ALA A 482 -7.58 4.52 -4.13
C ALA A 482 -7.78 6.03 -4.36
N TYR A 483 -6.73 6.82 -4.11
CA TYR A 483 -6.72 8.26 -4.37
C TYR A 483 -5.38 8.66 -5.00
N CYS A 484 -5.41 9.05 -6.27
CA CYS A 484 -4.20 9.27 -7.07
C CYS A 484 -4.24 10.59 -7.81
N VAL A 485 -3.14 11.34 -7.75
CA VAL A 485 -3.02 12.67 -8.36
C VAL A 485 -1.81 12.72 -9.27
N TRP A 486 -2.02 13.04 -10.54
CA TRP A 486 -0.96 13.31 -11.51
C TRP A 486 -0.85 14.81 -11.76
N TYR A 487 0.38 15.33 -11.67
CA TYR A 487 0.71 16.71 -11.98
C TYR A 487 1.49 16.75 -13.29
N LEU A 488 0.77 16.93 -14.40
CA LEU A 488 1.37 16.97 -15.73
C LEU A 488 1.98 18.37 -15.95
N SER A 489 3.21 18.42 -16.48
CA SER A 489 3.95 19.68 -16.69
C SER A 489 4.69 19.70 -18.03
N ALA A 490 4.73 20.87 -18.67
CA ALA A 490 5.38 21.13 -19.95
C ALA A 490 6.39 22.30 -19.85
N LEU A 491 7.11 22.59 -20.94
CA LEU A 491 8.03 23.74 -21.00
C LEU A 491 7.29 25.08 -21.13
N GLN A 492 8.03 26.18 -20.97
CA GLN A 492 7.57 27.51 -21.34
C GLN A 492 7.06 27.51 -22.80
N GLY A 493 5.96 28.21 -23.07
CA GLY A 493 5.31 28.22 -24.40
C GLY A 493 4.41 27.01 -24.69
N GLN A 494 4.41 25.96 -23.85
CA GLN A 494 3.71 24.71 -24.14
C GLN A 494 2.44 24.49 -23.29
N ARG A 495 1.47 23.75 -23.85
CA ARG A 495 0.23 23.22 -23.24
C ARG A 495 0.28 21.69 -23.12
N ILE A 496 -0.77 21.05 -22.59
CA ILE A 496 -0.87 19.60 -22.39
C ILE A 496 -2.22 19.09 -22.89
N PHE A 497 -2.18 18.03 -23.70
CA PHE A 497 -3.34 17.26 -24.13
C PHE A 497 -3.37 15.91 -23.41
N LEU A 498 -4.56 15.45 -23.02
CA LEU A 498 -4.82 14.23 -22.28
C LEU A 498 -5.98 13.46 -22.92
N THR A 499 -5.78 12.16 -23.13
CA THR A 499 -6.78 11.23 -23.69
C THR A 499 -6.78 9.92 -22.90
N PHE A 500 -7.88 9.18 -22.95
CA PHE A 500 -7.99 7.85 -22.34
C PHE A 500 -8.09 6.79 -23.44
N ALA A 501 -7.23 5.78 -23.36
CA ALA A 501 -7.16 4.66 -24.30
C ALA A 501 -8.00 3.45 -23.85
N ASP A 502 -8.25 3.34 -22.55
CA ASP A 502 -9.23 2.42 -21.94
C ASP A 502 -9.72 3.05 -20.62
N VAL A 503 -11.00 2.87 -20.27
CA VAL A 503 -11.62 3.30 -19.01
C VAL A 503 -12.71 2.31 -18.62
N GLN A 504 -12.52 1.61 -17.51
CA GLN A 504 -13.42 0.62 -16.97
C GLN A 504 -13.51 0.81 -15.45
N LEU A 505 -14.32 1.78 -15.04
CA LEU A 505 -14.65 2.06 -13.65
C LEU A 505 -16.05 1.51 -13.29
N GLU A 506 -16.38 1.56 -12.01
CA GLU A 506 -17.71 1.20 -11.47
C GLU A 506 -18.86 1.97 -12.14
N ARG A 507 -20.09 1.47 -12.04
CA ARG A 507 -21.25 2.02 -12.77
C ARG A 507 -21.90 3.22 -12.09
N CYS A 508 -21.14 3.96 -11.29
CA CYS A 508 -21.59 5.08 -10.48
C CYS A 508 -20.62 6.27 -10.59
N CYS A 509 -21.05 7.35 -11.25
CA CYS A 509 -20.24 8.58 -11.39
C CYS A 509 -20.06 9.38 -10.08
N ASN A 510 -20.63 8.94 -8.95
CA ASN A 510 -20.43 9.52 -7.63
C ASN A 510 -19.57 8.64 -6.71
N CYS A 511 -19.26 7.41 -7.14
CA CYS A 511 -18.46 6.43 -6.43
C CYS A 511 -17.05 6.51 -7.04
N ASP A 512 -16.79 5.78 -8.12
CA ASP A 512 -15.49 5.75 -8.80
C ASP A 512 -15.41 6.74 -9.99
N TYR A 513 -14.40 7.61 -10.00
CA TYR A 513 -14.28 8.64 -11.02
C TYR A 513 -12.88 9.25 -11.18
N ILE A 514 -12.64 9.87 -12.34
CA ILE A 514 -11.46 10.68 -12.66
C ILE A 514 -11.90 12.13 -12.86
N THR A 515 -11.12 13.11 -12.40
CA THR A 515 -11.39 14.55 -12.51
C THR A 515 -10.17 15.27 -13.09
N ILE A 516 -10.38 16.23 -13.99
CA ILE A 516 -9.31 16.94 -14.71
C ILE A 516 -9.41 18.44 -14.41
N TYR A 517 -8.29 19.08 -14.07
CA TYR A 517 -8.18 20.50 -13.70
C TYR A 517 -7.13 21.23 -14.55
N ASP A 518 -7.45 22.42 -15.04
CA ASP A 518 -6.58 23.25 -15.88
C ASP A 518 -5.57 24.06 -15.06
N GLY A 519 -4.53 23.38 -14.57
CA GLY A 519 -3.42 24.03 -13.89
C GLY A 519 -2.58 23.08 -13.05
N SER A 520 -1.75 23.67 -12.18
CA SER A 520 -0.76 22.96 -11.35
C SER A 520 -1.31 22.33 -10.08
N SER A 521 -2.61 22.50 -9.79
CA SER A 521 -3.26 21.93 -8.62
C SER A 521 -4.77 21.76 -8.83
N THR A 522 -5.41 21.00 -7.94
CA THR A 522 -6.87 20.82 -7.85
C THR A 522 -7.66 22.08 -7.49
N GLY A 523 -6.98 23.18 -7.16
CA GLY A 523 -7.61 24.49 -6.92
C GLY A 523 -7.90 25.31 -8.21
N HIS A 524 -7.54 24.79 -9.38
CA HIS A 524 -7.80 25.44 -10.67
C HIS A 524 -9.17 25.03 -11.24
N SER A 525 -9.58 25.64 -12.36
CA SER A 525 -10.86 25.31 -13.02
C SER A 525 -10.90 23.86 -13.50
N GLN A 526 -11.94 23.13 -13.08
CA GLN A 526 -12.20 21.77 -13.54
C GLN A 526 -12.64 21.76 -15.01
N LEU A 527 -11.93 21.01 -15.86
CA LEU A 527 -12.27 20.81 -17.28
C LEU A 527 -13.33 19.72 -17.50
N GLY A 528 -13.40 18.72 -16.60
CA GLY A 528 -14.37 17.64 -16.73
C GLY A 528 -14.26 16.58 -15.64
N LYS A 529 -15.15 15.59 -15.74
CA LYS A 529 -15.22 14.39 -14.88
C LYS A 529 -15.51 13.18 -15.77
N VAL A 530 -14.80 12.09 -15.55
CA VAL A 530 -14.87 10.82 -16.28
C VAL A 530 -15.26 9.71 -15.31
N CYS A 531 -16.14 8.80 -15.73
CA CYS A 531 -16.66 7.69 -14.94
C CYS A 531 -17.14 6.54 -15.85
N PHE A 532 -17.37 5.36 -15.25
CA PHE A 532 -17.81 4.16 -15.96
C PHE A 532 -16.91 3.77 -17.15
N ASN A 533 -17.45 3.69 -18.37
CA ASN A 533 -16.79 3.23 -19.61
C ASN A 533 -17.40 3.98 -20.83
N ASP A 534 -17.50 5.31 -20.73
CA ASP A 534 -18.24 6.15 -21.70
C ASP A 534 -17.39 7.28 -22.31
N THR A 535 -16.06 7.12 -22.31
CA THR A 535 -15.12 8.22 -22.65
C THR A 535 -13.87 7.79 -23.46
N THR A 536 -13.98 6.81 -24.37
CA THR A 536 -12.85 6.37 -25.23
C THR A 536 -12.35 7.42 -26.24
N HIS A 537 -12.98 8.61 -26.31
CA HIS A 537 -12.69 9.65 -27.30
C HIS A 537 -12.67 11.10 -26.76
N GLN A 538 -12.75 11.33 -25.44
CA GLN A 538 -12.64 12.71 -24.92
C GLN A 538 -11.17 13.16 -24.80
N VAL A 539 -10.87 14.34 -25.36
CA VAL A 539 -9.56 15.00 -25.32
C VAL A 539 -9.66 16.22 -24.40
N PHE A 540 -8.93 16.19 -23.28
CA PHE A 540 -8.78 17.35 -22.40
C PHE A 540 -7.53 18.14 -22.78
N HIS A 541 -7.61 19.47 -22.78
CA HIS A 541 -6.50 20.36 -23.13
C HIS A 541 -6.33 21.44 -22.06
N SER A 542 -5.09 21.68 -21.60
CA SER A 542 -4.80 22.78 -20.68
C SER A 542 -4.67 24.11 -21.43
N SER A 543 -5.08 25.22 -20.81
CA SER A 543 -4.75 26.57 -21.29
C SER A 543 -3.29 26.93 -21.01
N SER A 544 -2.72 26.33 -19.96
CA SER A 544 -1.37 26.58 -19.42
C SER A 544 -0.40 25.41 -19.63
N ARG A 545 0.85 25.56 -19.17
CA ARG A 545 1.87 24.48 -19.16
C ARG A 545 1.65 23.38 -18.10
N TYR A 546 0.52 23.40 -17.40
CA TYR A 546 0.18 22.46 -16.34
C TYR A 546 -1.23 21.90 -16.50
N LEU A 547 -1.41 20.62 -16.15
CA LEU A 547 -2.70 19.96 -16.04
C LEU A 547 -2.68 19.01 -14.84
N THR A 548 -3.71 19.02 -14.01
CA THR A 548 -3.80 18.12 -12.84
C THR A 548 -4.93 17.12 -13.02
N VAL A 549 -4.65 15.83 -12.80
CA VAL A 549 -5.62 14.74 -12.94
C VAL A 549 -5.76 14.04 -11.60
N VAL A 550 -6.99 13.74 -11.17
CA VAL A 550 -7.29 13.05 -9.91
C VAL A 550 -8.16 11.83 -10.19
N PHE A 551 -7.71 10.63 -9.83
CA PHE A 551 -8.55 9.43 -9.75
C PHE A 551 -8.93 9.17 -8.29
N ARG A 552 -10.18 8.74 -8.09
CA ARG A 552 -10.73 8.31 -6.79
C ARG A 552 -11.61 7.08 -6.98
N SER A 553 -11.45 6.08 -6.12
CA SER A 553 -12.46 5.04 -5.87
C SER A 553 -13.08 5.15 -4.47
N ASP A 554 -14.23 4.51 -4.27
CA ASP A 554 -14.89 4.38 -2.96
C ASP A 554 -14.56 3.06 -2.25
N TYR A 555 -15.29 2.68 -1.21
CA TYR A 555 -14.96 1.53 -0.37
C TYR A 555 -15.40 0.17 -0.92
N SER A 556 -16.17 0.10 -2.02
CA SER A 556 -16.63 -1.16 -2.59
C SER A 556 -17.10 -1.02 -4.05
N GLY A 557 -16.20 -1.22 -5.02
CA GLY A 557 -16.60 -0.99 -6.43
C GLY A 557 -15.68 -1.49 -7.56
N VAL A 558 -14.61 -2.21 -7.26
CA VAL A 558 -13.47 -2.35 -8.20
C VAL A 558 -13.80 -2.91 -9.59
N SER A 559 -13.11 -2.36 -10.59
CA SER A 559 -13.17 -2.74 -12.01
C SER A 559 -11.76 -2.68 -12.63
N HIS A 560 -11.59 -2.98 -13.92
CA HIS A 560 -10.29 -3.11 -14.58
C HIS A 560 -9.46 -1.80 -14.68
N GLY A 561 -10.04 -0.66 -14.35
CA GLY A 561 -9.32 0.61 -14.26
C GLY A 561 -9.17 1.31 -15.59
N PHE A 562 -8.12 2.11 -15.76
CA PHE A 562 -7.97 2.93 -16.96
C PHE A 562 -6.51 3.10 -17.40
N LYS A 563 -6.33 3.46 -18.67
CA LYS A 563 -5.04 3.82 -19.26
C LYS A 563 -5.17 5.13 -20.04
N ALA A 564 -4.30 6.09 -19.73
CA ALA A 564 -4.29 7.43 -20.29
C ALA A 564 -2.99 7.72 -21.05
N LEU A 565 -3.11 8.50 -22.13
CA LEU A 565 -2.02 9.06 -22.92
C LEU A 565 -2.05 10.58 -22.79
N PHE A 566 -0.91 11.19 -22.51
CA PHE A 566 -0.77 12.64 -22.51
C PHE A 566 0.40 13.11 -23.36
N THR A 567 0.23 14.26 -24.02
CA THR A 567 1.19 14.86 -24.94
C THR A 567 1.19 16.38 -24.80
N SER A 568 2.34 16.95 -24.47
CA SER A 568 2.51 18.41 -24.37
C SER A 568 2.77 19.04 -25.74
N SER A 569 2.66 20.36 -25.83
CA SER A 569 2.42 21.02 -27.13
C SER A 569 2.82 22.48 -27.19
N LEU A 570 3.71 22.87 -28.11
CA LEU A 570 3.95 24.27 -28.50
C LEU A 570 2.64 25.03 -28.68
N SER A 571 2.66 26.32 -28.36
CA SER A 571 1.55 27.20 -28.66
C SER A 571 1.34 27.31 -30.17
N ALA A 572 0.08 27.40 -30.59
CA ALA A 572 -0.27 27.65 -32.00
C ALA A 572 0.32 28.99 -32.52
N ASP A 573 0.66 29.88 -31.57
CA ASP A 573 1.25 31.20 -31.77
C ASP A 573 2.76 31.16 -32.13
N GLU A 574 3.44 30.02 -31.94
CA GLU A 574 4.89 29.85 -32.19
C GLU A 574 5.19 28.99 -33.43
N GLY A 575 4.42 27.92 -33.65
CA GLY A 575 4.55 27.06 -34.83
C GLY A 575 3.64 25.82 -34.76
N HIS A 576 3.13 25.39 -35.91
CA HIS A 576 2.14 24.32 -36.02
C HIS A 576 2.32 23.46 -37.28
N VAL A 577 1.74 22.26 -37.28
CA VAL A 577 1.64 21.40 -38.47
C VAL A 577 0.17 21.12 -38.76
N ASN A 578 -0.28 21.53 -39.94
CA ASN A 578 -1.61 21.24 -40.44
C ASN A 578 -1.57 19.94 -41.26
N CYS A 579 -2.20 18.92 -40.72
CA CYS A 579 -2.31 17.60 -41.35
C CYS A 579 -3.63 17.51 -42.11
N SER A 580 -3.55 17.55 -43.42
CA SER A 580 -4.67 17.21 -44.30
C SER A 580 -4.62 15.74 -44.70
N THR A 581 -5.64 15.24 -45.39
CA THR A 581 -5.63 13.91 -46.02
C THR A 581 -4.63 13.76 -47.17
N ASP A 582 -3.98 14.87 -47.56
CA ASP A 582 -3.34 15.05 -48.86
C ASP A 582 -1.87 15.48 -48.71
N ASN A 583 -1.60 16.46 -47.84
CA ASN A 583 -0.30 17.06 -47.58
C ASN A 583 -0.05 17.27 -46.08
N MET A 584 1.23 17.19 -45.69
CA MET A 584 1.75 17.75 -44.44
C MET A 584 2.17 19.20 -44.70
N VAL A 585 1.61 20.15 -43.93
CA VAL A 585 1.97 21.56 -44.01
C VAL A 585 2.58 22.02 -42.69
N ILE A 586 3.87 22.40 -42.70
CA ILE A 586 4.65 22.82 -41.54
C ILE A 586 4.74 24.35 -41.56
N VAL A 587 4.28 25.03 -40.51
CA VAL A 587 4.33 26.50 -40.38
C VAL A 587 5.14 26.87 -39.15
N ILE A 588 6.20 27.67 -39.35
CA ILE A 588 7.12 28.10 -38.28
C ILE A 588 7.16 29.63 -38.27
N GLN A 589 6.88 30.26 -37.13
CA GLN A 589 7.00 31.71 -37.01
C GLN A 589 8.46 32.15 -37.07
N ARG A 590 8.72 33.23 -37.82
CA ARG A 590 10.06 33.77 -38.00
C ARG A 590 10.62 34.42 -36.73
N SER A 591 9.76 34.89 -35.82
CA SER A 591 10.13 35.32 -34.47
C SER A 591 10.87 34.21 -33.71
N TYR A 592 10.35 32.98 -33.76
CA TYR A 592 10.95 31.80 -33.15
C TYR A 592 12.30 31.46 -33.81
N LEU A 593 12.38 31.40 -35.15
CA LEU A 593 13.65 31.17 -35.85
C LEU A 593 14.73 32.24 -35.55
N ASN A 594 14.33 33.51 -35.47
CA ASN A 594 15.22 34.61 -35.08
C ASN A 594 15.74 34.44 -33.64
N SER A 595 14.90 33.97 -32.69
CA SER A 595 15.31 33.72 -31.30
C SER A 595 16.37 32.62 -31.15
N LEU A 596 16.44 31.70 -32.10
CA LEU A 596 17.45 30.64 -32.19
C LEU A 596 18.69 31.05 -33.00
N GLY A 597 18.71 32.26 -33.58
CA GLY A 597 19.79 32.77 -34.42
C GLY A 597 19.91 32.10 -35.79
N LEU A 598 18.88 31.42 -36.28
CA LEU A 598 18.94 30.60 -37.49
C LEU A 598 18.56 31.37 -38.77
N SER A 599 19.30 31.11 -39.85
CA SER A 599 19.03 31.66 -41.18
C SER A 599 17.85 30.92 -41.85
N ARG A 600 16.81 31.69 -42.21
CA ARG A 600 15.61 31.22 -42.92
C ARG A 600 15.87 30.50 -44.24
N ASN A 601 17.00 30.79 -44.91
CA ASN A 601 17.32 30.23 -46.23
C ASN A 601 17.92 28.81 -46.15
N ASP A 602 18.46 28.44 -44.99
CA ASP A 602 19.24 27.22 -44.81
C ASP A 602 18.39 25.98 -44.50
N LEU A 603 17.07 26.16 -44.33
CA LEU A 603 16.15 25.10 -43.94
C LEU A 603 15.78 24.17 -45.11
N TYR A 604 15.67 22.88 -44.84
CA TYR A 604 15.25 21.82 -45.77
C TYR A 604 14.60 20.64 -45.03
N VAL A 605 13.76 19.85 -45.70
CA VAL A 605 13.24 18.55 -45.20
C VAL A 605 14.28 17.45 -45.49
N ASP A 606 14.26 16.30 -44.79
CA ASP A 606 15.26 15.20 -44.90
C ASP A 606 15.78 14.97 -46.34
N GLU A 607 14.87 14.92 -47.32
CA GLU A 607 15.21 14.98 -48.74
C GLU A 607 15.50 16.43 -49.20
N HIS A 608 16.78 16.73 -49.48
CA HIS A 608 17.32 18.09 -49.68
C HIS A 608 16.68 18.94 -50.79
N LEU A 609 15.91 18.30 -51.68
CA LEU A 609 15.14 18.95 -52.75
C LEU A 609 13.85 19.63 -52.23
N CYS A 610 13.33 19.19 -51.08
CA CYS A 610 12.13 19.74 -50.46
C CYS A 610 12.48 20.96 -49.59
N ARG A 611 12.29 22.15 -50.18
CA ARG A 611 12.59 23.46 -49.58
C ARG A 611 11.32 24.24 -49.17
N PRO A 612 11.41 25.15 -48.19
CA PRO A 612 10.25 25.90 -47.74
C PRO A 612 9.94 27.09 -48.67
N ASN A 613 8.67 27.50 -48.66
CA ASN A 613 8.26 28.83 -49.09
C ASN A 613 8.45 29.81 -47.91
N ILE A 614 8.96 31.02 -48.18
CA ILE A 614 9.41 31.97 -47.15
C ILE A 614 8.66 33.29 -47.32
N SER A 615 7.86 33.65 -46.30
CA SER A 615 7.11 34.91 -46.26
C SER A 615 7.81 35.98 -45.39
N SER A 616 7.13 37.08 -45.12
CA SER A 616 7.59 38.11 -44.18
C SER A 616 7.62 37.61 -42.73
N THR A 617 6.56 36.91 -42.30
CA THR A 617 6.29 36.45 -40.93
C THR A 617 6.59 34.97 -40.69
N GLU A 618 6.38 34.12 -41.68
CA GLU A 618 6.37 32.65 -41.54
C GLU A 618 7.26 31.94 -42.57
N VAL A 619 7.79 30.79 -42.17
CA VAL A 619 8.44 29.81 -43.06
C VAL A 619 7.53 28.59 -43.16
N VAL A 620 7.16 28.21 -44.39
CA VAL A 620 6.14 27.20 -44.67
C VAL A 620 6.67 26.10 -45.57
N PHE A 621 6.62 24.85 -45.10
CA PHE A 621 6.79 23.67 -45.95
C PHE A 621 5.42 23.08 -46.27
N SER A 622 5.23 22.55 -47.49
CA SER A 622 4.00 21.85 -47.88
C SER A 622 4.35 20.75 -48.87
N PHE A 623 4.12 19.49 -48.50
CA PHE A 623 4.44 18.33 -49.35
C PHE A 623 3.49 17.14 -49.11
N PRO A 624 3.33 16.24 -50.09
CA PRO A 624 2.51 15.03 -49.95
C PRO A 624 2.99 14.10 -48.83
N LEU A 625 2.05 13.42 -48.17
CA LEU A 625 2.32 12.51 -47.04
C LEU A 625 3.17 11.28 -47.39
N ASP A 626 3.37 11.00 -48.68
CA ASP A 626 4.16 9.90 -49.23
C ASP A 626 5.47 10.35 -49.92
N ALA A 627 5.83 11.64 -49.80
CA ALA A 627 6.99 12.25 -50.44
C ALA A 627 8.01 12.84 -49.44
N CYS A 628 9.10 13.44 -49.95
CA CYS A 628 10.14 14.15 -49.18
C CYS A 628 10.82 13.34 -48.07
N GLY A 629 10.89 12.00 -48.21
CA GLY A 629 11.44 11.11 -47.19
C GLY A 629 10.51 10.78 -46.00
N THR A 630 9.21 11.09 -46.09
CA THR A 630 8.24 10.85 -44.99
C THR A 630 8.10 9.36 -44.68
N VAL A 631 8.33 8.98 -43.42
CA VAL A 631 8.17 7.62 -42.88
C VAL A 631 6.72 7.41 -42.46
N LYS A 632 6.16 6.22 -42.67
CA LYS A 632 4.78 5.85 -42.31
C LYS A 632 4.78 4.62 -41.38
N GLU A 633 4.17 4.76 -40.21
CA GLU A 633 3.99 3.69 -39.22
C GLU A 633 2.50 3.48 -38.88
N MET A 634 2.12 2.23 -38.60
CA MET A 634 0.74 1.87 -38.27
C MET A 634 0.65 1.49 -36.79
N MET A 635 -0.16 2.24 -36.03
CA MET A 635 -0.32 2.06 -34.59
C MET A 635 -1.76 1.64 -34.25
N ASN A 636 -1.98 1.08 -33.06
CA ASN A 636 -3.33 0.68 -32.63
C ASN A 636 -4.24 1.92 -32.49
N GLY A 637 -5.10 2.13 -33.49
CA GLY A 637 -6.12 3.19 -33.53
C GLY A 637 -5.83 4.36 -34.48
N TYR A 638 -4.59 4.53 -34.98
CA TYR A 638 -4.23 5.63 -35.89
C TYR A 638 -3.01 5.31 -36.77
N VAL A 639 -2.86 6.06 -37.85
CA VAL A 639 -1.69 6.00 -38.74
C VAL A 639 -0.77 7.17 -38.44
N SER A 640 0.52 6.91 -38.23
CA SER A 640 1.54 7.94 -37.99
C SER A 640 2.37 8.18 -39.25
N TYR A 641 2.59 9.44 -39.60
CA TYR A 641 3.51 9.89 -40.63
C TYR A 641 4.55 10.78 -39.98
N THR A 642 5.84 10.62 -40.26
CA THR A 642 6.92 11.42 -39.63
C THR A 642 8.00 11.80 -40.64
N ASN A 643 8.62 12.96 -40.43
CA ASN A 643 9.70 13.51 -41.26
C ASN A 643 10.58 14.44 -40.39
N ASN A 644 11.68 14.99 -40.88
CA ASN A 644 12.49 15.97 -40.15
C ASN A 644 12.90 17.15 -41.04
N VAL A 645 12.83 18.35 -40.49
CA VAL A 645 13.42 19.58 -41.03
C VAL A 645 14.80 19.79 -40.42
N ARG A 646 15.77 20.24 -41.23
CA ARG A 646 17.19 20.44 -40.92
C ARG A 646 17.66 21.81 -41.40
N ALA A 647 18.81 22.28 -40.92
CA ALA A 647 19.49 23.48 -41.41
C ALA A 647 20.84 23.14 -42.05
N SER A 648 21.18 23.78 -43.18
CA SER A 648 22.54 23.74 -43.75
C SER A 648 23.52 24.58 -42.92
N GLN A 649 24.80 24.22 -42.95
CA GLN A 649 25.85 25.01 -42.32
C GLN A 649 26.11 26.29 -43.12
N SER A 650 25.94 27.44 -42.48
CA SER A 650 26.31 28.72 -43.07
C SER A 650 27.81 28.78 -43.36
N GLN A 651 28.17 29.30 -44.53
CA GLN A 651 29.57 29.54 -44.92
C GLN A 651 30.07 30.94 -44.52
N SER A 652 29.27 31.78 -43.86
CA SER A 652 29.62 33.18 -43.56
C SER A 652 30.08 33.41 -42.11
N GLY A 653 31.40 33.42 -41.90
CA GLY A 653 32.05 34.29 -40.92
C GLY A 653 31.94 33.95 -39.43
N GLU A 654 32.97 33.27 -38.93
CA GLU A 654 33.52 33.35 -37.56
C GLU A 654 32.69 32.79 -36.36
N ILE A 655 33.36 31.93 -35.56
CA ILE A 655 32.91 31.29 -34.31
C ILE A 655 31.76 30.25 -34.48
N THR A 656 32.12 29.07 -34.97
CA THR A 656 31.26 27.87 -34.98
C THR A 656 31.18 27.19 -33.61
N ARG A 657 30.02 27.27 -32.94
CA ARG A 657 29.71 26.49 -31.71
C ARG A 657 28.26 25.96 -31.61
N GLN A 658 27.47 26.01 -32.69
CA GLN A 658 26.08 25.54 -32.67
C GLN A 658 25.94 24.05 -33.02
N SER A 659 25.05 23.38 -32.30
CA SER A 659 24.60 22.00 -32.52
C SER A 659 23.75 21.87 -33.79
N GLN A 660 23.63 20.64 -34.30
CA GLN A 660 22.82 20.35 -35.49
C GLN A 660 21.34 20.66 -35.20
N PHE A 661 20.74 21.61 -35.91
CA PHE A 661 19.31 21.88 -35.84
C PHE A 661 18.53 20.74 -36.49
N LEU A 662 17.71 20.05 -35.69
CA LEU A 662 16.73 19.07 -36.15
C LEU A 662 15.35 19.43 -35.61
N LEU A 663 14.36 19.38 -36.49
CA LEU A 663 12.96 19.65 -36.20
C LEU A 663 12.15 18.49 -36.79
N HIS A 664 11.95 17.45 -35.98
CA HIS A 664 11.03 16.37 -36.28
C HIS A 664 9.61 16.92 -36.51
N VAL A 665 8.88 16.32 -37.42
CA VAL A 665 7.50 16.69 -37.74
C VAL A 665 6.68 15.44 -38.05
N GLY A 666 5.36 15.56 -38.05
CA GLY A 666 4.53 14.45 -38.48
C GLY A 666 3.04 14.73 -38.51
N CYS A 667 2.29 13.69 -38.89
CA CYS A 667 0.84 13.67 -38.94
C CYS A 667 0.28 12.37 -38.35
N ARG A 668 -0.54 12.49 -37.31
CA ARG A 668 -1.32 11.40 -36.71
C ARG A 668 -2.72 11.41 -37.34
N MET A 669 -2.98 10.48 -38.25
CA MET A 669 -4.24 10.33 -38.97
C MET A 669 -5.15 9.33 -38.25
N GLU A 670 -6.24 9.84 -37.69
CA GLU A 670 -7.25 9.13 -36.87
C GLU A 670 -8.54 8.95 -37.68
N PRO A 671 -9.51 8.12 -37.28
CA PRO A 671 -10.89 8.22 -37.78
C PRO A 671 -11.64 9.40 -37.11
N ASP A 672 -12.51 10.11 -37.84
CA ASP A 672 -13.14 11.40 -37.47
C ASP A 672 -13.48 11.65 -35.98
N THR A 673 -12.92 12.73 -35.38
CA THR A 673 -13.59 13.68 -34.46
C THR A 673 -12.66 14.86 -34.10
N MET A 674 -12.91 16.06 -34.66
CA MET A 674 -12.02 17.24 -34.53
C MET A 674 -12.12 17.91 -33.14
N VAL A 675 -11.19 18.74 -32.63
CA VAL A 675 -10.04 19.51 -33.18
C VAL A 675 -8.86 19.35 -32.19
N GLN A 676 -7.62 18.98 -32.58
CA GLN A 676 -6.48 19.82 -33.03
C GLN A 676 -6.11 21.03 -32.09
N ILE A 677 -4.85 21.42 -31.85
CA ILE A 677 -3.54 21.08 -32.46
C ILE A 677 -2.42 20.92 -31.37
N PHE A 678 -1.40 20.08 -31.64
CA PHE A 678 -0.22 19.76 -30.80
C PHE A 678 1.08 20.48 -31.31
N TYR A 679 2.37 20.34 -30.86
CA TYR A 679 3.13 19.25 -30.20
C TYR A 679 4.45 19.72 -29.51
N LYS A 680 5.02 18.92 -28.58
CA LYS A 680 6.13 19.24 -27.65
C LYS A 680 7.51 19.40 -28.31
N ALA A 681 8.35 20.31 -27.80
CA ALA A 681 9.81 20.20 -27.90
C ALA A 681 10.49 19.97 -26.52
N ARG A 682 11.61 19.25 -26.48
CA ARG A 682 12.59 19.18 -25.37
C ARG A 682 13.95 19.67 -25.92
N GLU A 683 14.98 19.74 -25.07
CA GLU A 683 16.37 19.48 -25.50
C GLU A 683 16.63 17.96 -25.45
N ASN A 684 17.47 17.32 -26.27
CA ASN A 684 18.29 17.78 -27.41
C ASN A 684 17.50 18.57 -28.47
N ILE A 685 18.20 19.27 -29.39
CA ILE A 685 17.59 20.06 -30.48
C ILE A 685 17.06 19.14 -31.61
N ASN A 686 16.08 18.32 -31.22
CA ASN A 686 15.14 17.56 -32.03
C ASN A 686 13.76 18.06 -31.57
N ALA A 687 13.35 19.25 -32.01
CA ALA A 687 12.01 19.76 -31.69
C ALA A 687 10.96 18.96 -32.47
N ASN A 688 9.73 18.76 -31.95
CA ASN A 688 8.69 18.00 -32.66
C ASN A 688 7.45 18.87 -32.97
N ILE A 689 6.95 18.84 -34.20
CA ILE A 689 5.63 19.39 -34.55
C ILE A 689 4.78 18.32 -35.25
N THR A 690 3.85 17.71 -34.52
CA THR A 690 3.07 16.55 -34.99
C THR A 690 1.57 16.87 -34.96
N GLY A 691 0.99 17.21 -36.11
CA GLY A 691 -0.43 17.53 -36.23
C GLY A 691 -1.31 16.28 -36.22
N THR A 692 -2.63 16.46 -36.04
CA THR A 692 -3.63 15.39 -36.15
C THR A 692 -4.57 15.63 -37.33
N GLY A 693 -4.99 14.59 -38.05
CA GLY A 693 -5.91 14.66 -39.18
C GLY A 693 -6.86 13.46 -39.22
N HIS A 694 -7.85 13.44 -40.12
CA HIS A 694 -8.94 12.45 -40.05
C HIS A 694 -9.28 11.70 -41.34
N PHE A 695 -9.65 10.42 -41.19
CA PHE A 695 -10.32 9.61 -42.21
C PHE A 695 -11.83 9.89 -42.25
N GLY A 696 -12.20 10.94 -42.98
CA GLY A 696 -13.60 11.20 -43.29
C GLY A 696 -14.21 10.14 -44.22
N ALA A 697 -15.51 9.89 -44.05
CA ALA A 697 -16.30 9.05 -44.95
C ALA A 697 -17.59 9.78 -45.37
N ASN A 698 -17.76 9.99 -46.67
CA ASN A 698 -18.91 10.70 -47.23
C ASN A 698 -20.04 9.74 -47.59
N ILE A 699 -21.29 10.14 -47.32
CA ILE A 699 -22.52 9.45 -47.73
C ILE A 699 -23.35 10.40 -48.62
N ALA A 700 -23.77 9.93 -49.80
CA ALA A 700 -24.50 10.79 -50.74
C ALA A 700 -25.47 10.02 -51.64
N PHE A 701 -26.48 10.74 -52.16
CA PHE A 701 -27.40 10.27 -53.19
C PHE A 701 -26.81 10.38 -54.59
N TYR A 702 -27.22 9.48 -55.49
CA TYR A 702 -26.79 9.43 -56.89
C TYR A 702 -27.98 9.27 -57.84
N THR A 703 -27.83 9.73 -59.08
CA THR A 703 -28.91 9.73 -60.08
C THR A 703 -29.26 8.34 -60.63
N SER A 704 -28.37 7.37 -60.51
CA SER A 704 -28.52 6.01 -61.04
C SER A 704 -27.59 5.01 -60.36
N ASN A 705 -27.81 3.72 -60.63
CA ASN A 705 -26.95 2.59 -60.24
C ASN A 705 -25.52 2.62 -60.84
N SER A 706 -25.18 3.63 -61.65
CA SER A 706 -23.82 3.85 -62.13
C SER A 706 -22.93 4.63 -61.15
N PHE A 707 -23.53 5.32 -60.18
CA PHE A 707 -22.85 6.11 -59.14
C PHE A 707 -21.85 7.18 -59.64
N TYR A 708 -21.94 7.60 -60.92
CA TYR A 708 -21.08 8.66 -61.47
C TYR A 708 -21.50 10.08 -61.08
N GLN A 709 -22.81 10.35 -61.01
CA GLN A 709 -23.34 11.69 -60.74
C GLN A 709 -24.01 11.75 -59.37
N GLN A 710 -23.35 12.43 -58.44
CA GLN A 710 -23.87 12.75 -57.11
C GLN A 710 -24.97 13.82 -57.20
N ILE A 711 -25.95 13.71 -56.31
CA ILE A 711 -27.03 14.68 -56.08
C ILE A 711 -26.67 15.55 -54.87
N TYR A 712 -26.83 16.86 -55.03
CA TYR A 712 -26.50 17.87 -54.00
C TYR A 712 -27.73 18.61 -53.46
N ASP A 713 -28.92 18.31 -53.97
CA ASP A 713 -30.18 18.94 -53.56
C ASP A 713 -30.54 18.57 -52.10
N SER A 714 -30.84 19.58 -51.29
CA SER A 714 -31.25 19.42 -49.89
C SER A 714 -32.38 20.41 -49.56
N PRO A 715 -33.60 19.93 -49.26
CA PRO A 715 -34.04 18.54 -49.27
C PRO A 715 -34.02 17.90 -50.67
N TYR A 716 -33.64 16.62 -50.75
CA TYR A 716 -33.73 15.87 -51.99
C TYR A 716 -35.21 15.50 -52.24
N GLU A 717 -35.83 16.15 -53.24
CA GLU A 717 -37.25 15.97 -53.53
C GLU A 717 -37.54 14.83 -54.53
N VAL A 718 -38.22 13.79 -54.05
CA VAL A 718 -38.44 12.52 -54.78
C VAL A 718 -39.92 12.13 -54.83
N ASN A 719 -40.29 11.23 -55.74
CA ASN A 719 -41.64 10.66 -55.80
C ASN A 719 -41.76 9.44 -54.88
N LEU A 720 -42.98 9.10 -54.45
CA LEU A 720 -43.23 7.86 -53.71
C LEU A 720 -42.85 6.64 -54.57
N ASN A 721 -42.22 5.64 -53.95
CA ASN A 721 -41.65 4.45 -54.57
C ASN A 721 -40.52 4.70 -55.60
N GLN A 722 -40.00 5.93 -55.71
CA GLN A 722 -38.83 6.23 -56.55
C GLN A 722 -37.60 5.49 -55.99
N LEU A 723 -36.89 4.73 -56.83
CA LEU A 723 -35.67 4.05 -56.45
C LEU A 723 -34.54 5.08 -56.23
N LEU A 724 -33.98 5.11 -55.02
CA LEU A 724 -32.89 5.99 -54.61
C LEU A 724 -31.58 5.20 -54.57
N TYR A 725 -30.49 5.80 -55.05
CA TYR A 725 -29.16 5.19 -55.03
C TYR A 725 -28.27 5.94 -54.05
N VAL A 726 -27.58 5.21 -53.17
CA VAL A 726 -26.70 5.76 -52.13
C VAL A 726 -25.33 5.10 -52.22
N GLN A 727 -24.28 5.93 -52.21
CA GLN A 727 -22.90 5.47 -51.99
C GLN A 727 -22.39 6.01 -50.66
N ILE A 728 -21.62 5.18 -49.96
CA ILE A 728 -20.71 5.60 -48.89
C ILE A 728 -19.29 5.33 -49.37
N THR A 729 -18.40 6.31 -49.31
CA THR A 729 -16.98 6.15 -49.63
C THR A 729 -16.10 6.75 -48.54
N LEU A 730 -14.94 6.16 -48.30
CA LEU A 730 -13.84 6.90 -47.65
C LEU A 730 -13.46 8.10 -48.55
N ASN A 731 -13.13 9.23 -47.92
CA ASN A 731 -12.81 10.48 -48.64
C ASN A 731 -11.50 10.39 -49.44
N ARG A 732 -10.60 9.47 -49.05
CA ARG A 732 -9.48 9.02 -49.89
C ARG A 732 -9.61 7.50 -50.15
N PRO A 733 -9.39 7.04 -51.39
CA PRO A 733 -9.58 5.64 -51.77
C PRO A 733 -8.38 4.76 -51.37
N ASP A 734 -8.51 3.98 -50.30
CA ASP A 734 -7.48 3.03 -49.86
C ASP A 734 -7.90 1.57 -50.12
N ASN A 735 -7.22 0.90 -51.06
CA ASN A 735 -7.51 -0.50 -51.41
C ASN A 735 -7.11 -1.52 -50.32
N SER A 736 -6.37 -1.11 -49.28
CA SER A 736 -6.08 -1.93 -48.10
C SER A 736 -7.21 -1.93 -47.06
N LEU A 737 -8.27 -1.14 -47.28
CA LEU A 737 -9.43 -1.03 -46.39
C LEU A 737 -10.73 -1.51 -47.06
N LEU A 738 -11.59 -2.13 -46.25
CA LEU A 738 -12.91 -2.61 -46.61
C LEU A 738 -13.96 -1.86 -45.79
N LEU A 739 -14.88 -1.18 -46.47
CA LEU A 739 -16.02 -0.49 -45.87
C LEU A 739 -17.26 -1.39 -45.97
N PHE A 740 -17.81 -1.78 -44.82
CA PHE A 740 -18.96 -2.65 -44.70
C PHE A 740 -20.16 -1.93 -44.07
N LEU A 741 -21.29 -1.97 -44.77
CA LEU A 741 -22.60 -1.56 -44.25
C LEU A 741 -23.11 -2.61 -43.27
N ASP A 742 -23.27 -2.25 -41.99
CA ASP A 742 -23.84 -3.13 -40.98
C ASP A 742 -25.32 -2.85 -40.72
N THR A 743 -25.71 -1.61 -40.46
CA THR A 743 -27.10 -1.30 -40.06
C THR A 743 -27.52 0.06 -40.61
N CYS A 744 -28.58 0.12 -41.43
CA CYS A 744 -29.14 1.36 -41.99
C CYS A 744 -30.60 1.52 -41.55
N VAL A 745 -30.90 2.68 -40.98
CA VAL A 745 -32.14 2.97 -40.27
C VAL A 745 -32.66 4.33 -40.72
N ALA A 746 -33.92 4.38 -41.15
CA ALA A 746 -34.60 5.63 -41.50
C ALA A 746 -35.41 6.17 -40.31
N SER A 747 -35.61 7.49 -40.28
CA SER A 747 -36.41 8.20 -39.26
C SER A 747 -37.01 9.49 -39.83
N PRO A 748 -38.17 9.99 -39.33
CA PRO A 748 -38.63 11.34 -39.61
C PRO A 748 -37.88 12.44 -38.83
N ASN A 749 -36.98 12.07 -37.90
CA ASN A 749 -36.23 12.98 -37.03
C ASN A 749 -34.71 12.75 -37.20
N PRO A 750 -33.89 13.77 -37.52
CA PRO A 750 -32.44 13.60 -37.70
C PRO A 750 -31.69 13.27 -36.40
N ASN A 751 -32.33 13.42 -35.24
CA ASN A 751 -31.71 13.25 -33.91
C ASN A 751 -32.24 12.02 -33.14
N ASP A 752 -33.21 11.28 -33.69
CA ASP A 752 -33.79 10.07 -33.08
C ASP A 752 -33.96 8.98 -34.14
N PHE A 753 -33.21 7.89 -34.03
CA PHE A 753 -33.35 6.69 -34.86
C PHE A 753 -33.79 5.47 -34.04
N LYS A 754 -34.39 5.68 -32.86
CA LYS A 754 -34.77 4.63 -31.91
C LYS A 754 -36.29 4.49 -31.75
N ASP A 755 -37.01 5.58 -31.53
CA ASP A 755 -38.41 5.51 -31.08
C ASP A 755 -39.41 5.50 -32.25
N ARG A 756 -39.03 6.03 -33.41
CA ARG A 756 -39.84 6.07 -34.65
C ARG A 756 -39.05 5.74 -35.91
N SER A 757 -38.34 4.62 -35.90
CA SER A 757 -37.46 4.21 -36.99
C SER A 757 -37.99 3.08 -37.88
N TYR A 758 -37.36 2.92 -39.04
CA TYR A 758 -37.60 1.85 -40.01
C TYR A 758 -36.26 1.28 -40.51
N ASP A 759 -36.01 -0.01 -40.27
CA ASP A 759 -34.76 -0.68 -40.66
C ASP A 759 -34.75 -1.01 -42.15
N LEU A 760 -33.81 -0.47 -42.92
CA LEU A 760 -33.50 -0.95 -44.28
C LEU A 760 -32.56 -2.17 -44.24
N LEU A 761 -31.58 -2.12 -43.32
CA LEU A 761 -30.51 -3.10 -43.17
C LEU A 761 -30.17 -3.24 -41.68
N ARG A 762 -29.92 -4.46 -41.18
CA ARG A 762 -29.50 -4.67 -39.78
C ARG A 762 -28.58 -5.88 -39.61
N ASN A 763 -27.44 -5.69 -38.95
CA ASN A 763 -26.34 -6.67 -38.84
C ASN A 763 -25.84 -7.23 -40.19
N GLY A 764 -25.88 -6.43 -41.25
CA GLY A 764 -25.52 -6.77 -42.62
C GLY A 764 -26.61 -7.50 -43.41
N CYS A 765 -27.80 -7.70 -42.83
CA CYS A 765 -28.92 -8.39 -43.47
C CYS A 765 -29.99 -7.38 -43.90
N PRO A 766 -30.52 -7.45 -45.14
CA PRO A 766 -31.67 -6.65 -45.56
C PRO A 766 -32.88 -6.83 -44.64
N ARG A 767 -33.67 -5.78 -44.50
CA ARG A 767 -34.93 -5.73 -43.74
C ARG A 767 -36.09 -5.12 -44.51
N ASP A 768 -35.79 -4.25 -45.47
CA ASP A 768 -36.72 -3.77 -46.47
C ASP A 768 -36.58 -4.58 -47.77
N ASP A 769 -37.69 -5.04 -48.36
CA ASP A 769 -37.69 -5.88 -49.56
C ASP A 769 -37.23 -5.15 -50.84
N THR A 770 -37.12 -3.82 -50.79
CA THR A 770 -36.60 -2.99 -51.90
C THR A 770 -35.12 -2.66 -51.74
N TYR A 771 -34.49 -3.01 -50.61
CA TYR A 771 -33.07 -2.81 -50.38
C TYR A 771 -32.23 -3.73 -51.27
N TYR A 772 -31.34 -3.15 -52.07
CA TYR A 772 -30.38 -3.89 -52.90
C TYR A 772 -28.95 -3.39 -52.66
N SER A 773 -28.00 -4.29 -52.42
CA SER A 773 -26.58 -3.98 -52.18
C SER A 773 -25.74 -4.30 -53.41
N TYR A 774 -25.11 -3.29 -54.02
CA TYR A 774 -24.17 -3.46 -55.14
C TYR A 774 -22.76 -3.82 -54.66
N THR A 775 -22.29 -3.19 -53.57
CA THR A 775 -21.04 -3.57 -52.88
C THR A 775 -21.11 -3.21 -51.40
N SER A 776 -20.55 -4.07 -50.55
CA SER A 776 -20.35 -3.85 -49.11
C SER A 776 -19.27 -4.84 -48.63
N GLY A 777 -18.29 -4.37 -47.85
CA GLY A 777 -17.22 -5.22 -47.29
C GLY A 777 -16.18 -5.73 -48.30
N GLN A 778 -16.15 -5.17 -49.52
CA GLN A 778 -15.26 -5.61 -50.61
C GLN A 778 -14.34 -4.52 -51.17
N ARG A 779 -14.58 -3.24 -50.87
CA ARG A 779 -13.84 -2.06 -51.32
C ARG A 779 -13.84 -0.98 -50.22
N TYR A 780 -13.10 0.11 -50.41
CA TYR A 780 -13.18 1.33 -49.58
C TYR A 780 -14.52 2.10 -49.70
N TYR A 781 -15.47 1.57 -50.46
CA TYR A 781 -16.80 2.13 -50.65
C TYR A 781 -17.87 1.01 -50.62
N ALA A 782 -19.07 1.41 -50.20
CA ALA A 782 -20.28 0.60 -50.25
C ALA A 782 -21.37 1.33 -51.04
N GLN A 783 -22.19 0.58 -51.77
CA GLN A 783 -23.22 1.10 -52.68
C GLN A 783 -24.49 0.29 -52.52
N PHE A 784 -25.63 0.97 -52.39
CA PHE A 784 -26.94 0.33 -52.26
C PHE A 784 -28.05 1.19 -52.87
N SER A 785 -29.24 0.61 -53.01
CA SER A 785 -30.47 1.31 -53.37
C SER A 785 -31.66 0.82 -52.55
N PHE A 786 -32.69 1.66 -52.46
CA PHE A 786 -33.98 1.38 -51.80
C PHE A 786 -35.06 2.32 -52.36
N GLN A 787 -36.35 1.98 -52.25
CA GLN A 787 -37.44 2.82 -52.73
C GLN A 787 -37.83 3.91 -51.70
N ALA A 788 -38.18 5.10 -52.18
CA ALA A 788 -38.60 6.22 -51.34
C ALA A 788 -39.99 6.01 -50.72
N PHE A 789 -40.10 6.14 -49.40
CA PHE A 789 -41.33 6.02 -48.62
C PHE A 789 -41.57 7.26 -47.73
N LYS A 790 -42.68 7.28 -46.99
CA LYS A 790 -42.96 8.26 -45.93
C LYS A 790 -43.45 7.57 -44.65
N PHE A 791 -43.15 8.17 -43.51
CA PHE A 791 -43.82 7.83 -42.25
C PHE A 791 -45.27 8.33 -42.30
N LEU A 792 -46.19 7.56 -41.71
CA LEU A 792 -47.59 7.94 -41.63
C LEU A 792 -47.80 8.97 -40.50
N ARG A 793 -48.58 10.02 -40.80
CA ARG A 793 -48.77 11.28 -40.04
C ARG A 793 -47.64 12.30 -40.26
N THR A 794 -48.01 13.58 -40.19
CA THR A 794 -47.36 14.76 -40.80
C THR A 794 -45.90 15.01 -40.41
N HIS A 795 -44.98 14.32 -41.08
CA HIS A 795 -43.56 14.64 -41.13
C HIS A 795 -43.19 14.85 -42.60
N ALA A 796 -42.68 16.03 -42.96
CA ALA A 796 -42.36 16.38 -44.34
C ALA A 796 -41.06 15.72 -44.86
N TYR A 797 -40.29 15.11 -43.97
CA TYR A 797 -38.93 14.66 -44.24
C TYR A 797 -38.67 13.23 -43.77
N VAL A 798 -37.72 12.57 -44.44
CA VAL A 798 -37.10 11.30 -44.01
C VAL A 798 -35.58 11.48 -44.01
N TYR A 799 -34.93 10.99 -42.96
CA TYR A 799 -33.48 10.93 -42.78
C TYR A 799 -33.05 9.47 -42.70
N LEU A 800 -31.82 9.18 -43.12
CA LEU A 800 -31.25 7.84 -43.17
C LEU A 800 -29.91 7.83 -42.42
N GLN A 801 -29.82 7.07 -41.33
CA GLN A 801 -28.59 6.83 -40.60
C GLN A 801 -28.04 5.44 -40.90
N CYS A 802 -26.81 5.37 -41.42
CA CYS A 802 -26.11 4.13 -41.75
C CYS A 802 -24.86 3.95 -40.88
N LYS A 803 -24.85 2.87 -40.12
CA LYS A 803 -23.71 2.34 -39.38
C LYS A 803 -22.80 1.54 -40.31
N VAL A 804 -21.58 2.02 -40.47
CA VAL A 804 -20.52 1.39 -41.26
C VAL A 804 -19.40 0.88 -40.37
N ILE A 805 -18.68 -0.13 -40.86
CA ILE A 805 -17.56 -0.79 -40.19
C ILE A 805 -16.39 -0.83 -41.16
N ILE A 806 -15.20 -0.46 -40.70
CA ILE A 806 -13.98 -0.45 -41.52
C ILE A 806 -13.10 -1.62 -41.06
N CYS A 807 -12.62 -2.43 -42.01
CA CYS A 807 -11.76 -3.58 -41.73
C CYS A 807 -10.52 -3.59 -42.66
N PRO A 808 -9.39 -4.18 -42.23
CA PRO A 808 -8.27 -4.46 -43.13
C PRO A 808 -8.66 -5.43 -44.25
N SER A 809 -8.15 -5.21 -45.47
CA SER A 809 -8.35 -6.10 -46.64
C SER A 809 -7.92 -7.54 -46.39
N ASN A 810 -6.90 -7.70 -45.53
CA ASN A 810 -6.18 -8.93 -45.26
C ASN A 810 -6.70 -9.70 -44.03
N ASP A 811 -7.60 -9.10 -43.24
CA ASP A 811 -8.26 -9.81 -42.14
C ASP A 811 -9.47 -10.59 -42.68
N TYR A 812 -9.22 -11.87 -42.99
CA TYR A 812 -10.23 -12.83 -43.45
C TYR A 812 -11.29 -13.16 -42.38
N ASN A 813 -10.97 -12.97 -41.09
CA ASN A 813 -11.91 -13.15 -40.00
C ASN A 813 -12.74 -11.88 -39.72
N SER A 814 -12.44 -10.76 -40.38
CA SER A 814 -13.06 -9.45 -40.09
C SER A 814 -14.58 -9.42 -40.25
N ARG A 815 -15.22 -8.53 -39.46
CA ARG A 815 -16.66 -8.25 -39.53
C ARG A 815 -17.16 -7.98 -40.95
N CYS A 816 -16.34 -7.36 -41.79
CA CYS A 816 -16.61 -7.03 -43.19
C CYS A 816 -16.65 -8.27 -44.10
N ARG A 817 -15.77 -9.27 -43.87
CA ARG A 817 -15.78 -10.55 -44.60
C ARG A 817 -16.89 -11.49 -44.12
N GLN A 818 -17.35 -11.34 -42.87
CA GLN A 818 -18.39 -12.18 -42.25
C GLN A 818 -19.83 -11.96 -42.77
N GLY A 819 -20.13 -10.87 -43.49
CA GLY A 819 -21.43 -10.65 -44.15
C GLY A 819 -22.65 -10.53 -43.22
N CYS A 820 -23.83 -10.92 -43.72
CA CYS A 820 -25.10 -10.90 -42.97
C CYS A 820 -25.09 -11.86 -41.77
N ARG A 821 -25.50 -11.39 -40.59
CA ARG A 821 -25.68 -12.21 -39.38
C ARG A 821 -27.13 -12.15 -38.86
N PRO A 822 -28.00 -13.14 -39.20
CA PRO A 822 -29.43 -13.09 -38.89
C PRO A 822 -29.79 -13.40 -37.42
N ARG A 823 -28.84 -13.91 -36.61
CA ARG A 823 -29.02 -14.13 -35.17
C ARG A 823 -27.89 -13.47 -34.37
N ARG A 824 -28.26 -12.68 -33.35
CA ARG A 824 -27.33 -12.12 -32.37
C ARG A 824 -26.92 -13.19 -31.36
N LYS A 825 -25.74 -13.80 -31.51
CA LYS A 825 -25.05 -14.42 -30.36
C LYS A 825 -24.80 -13.32 -29.31
N ARG A 826 -24.76 -13.68 -28.02
CA ARG A 826 -24.06 -12.83 -27.03
C ARG A 826 -22.61 -12.71 -27.52
N SER A 827 -22.17 -11.49 -27.82
CA SER A 827 -20.83 -11.26 -28.32
C SER A 827 -19.86 -11.14 -27.15
N LEU A 828 -18.76 -11.91 -27.20
CA LEU A 828 -17.47 -11.37 -26.75
C LEU A 828 -17.18 -10.13 -27.60
N ASP A 829 -16.57 -9.11 -27.00
CA ASP A 829 -16.56 -7.79 -27.62
C ASP A 829 -15.86 -7.79 -28.98
N SER A 830 -16.44 -7.09 -29.95
CA SER A 830 -15.99 -7.15 -31.34
C SER A 830 -15.08 -5.97 -31.66
N THR A 831 -13.78 -6.24 -31.76
CA THR A 831 -12.64 -5.32 -31.91
C THR A 831 -12.59 -4.53 -33.24
N TYR A 832 -13.74 -4.14 -33.81
CA TYR A 832 -13.86 -3.45 -35.09
C TYR A 832 -14.62 -2.13 -34.90
N HIS A 833 -13.95 -1.00 -35.13
CA HIS A 833 -14.54 0.34 -35.00
C HIS A 833 -15.70 0.56 -35.98
N THR A 834 -16.68 1.36 -35.57
CA THR A 834 -17.93 1.55 -36.31
C THR A 834 -18.37 3.02 -36.31
N ASN A 835 -18.53 3.62 -37.49
CA ASN A 835 -18.98 5.01 -37.64
C ASN A 835 -20.47 5.05 -38.01
N THR A 836 -21.17 6.14 -37.68
CA THR A 836 -22.57 6.35 -38.09
C THR A 836 -22.68 7.61 -38.93
N LEU A 837 -23.08 7.46 -40.19
CA LEU A 837 -23.25 8.55 -41.15
C LEU A 837 -24.74 8.80 -41.35
N THR A 838 -25.15 10.07 -41.40
CA THR A 838 -26.57 10.45 -41.57
C THR A 838 -26.77 11.26 -42.85
N LEU A 839 -27.73 10.84 -43.68
CA LEU A 839 -28.06 11.41 -44.98
C LEU A 839 -29.52 11.89 -45.01
N GLY A 840 -29.76 13.05 -45.64
CA GLY A 840 -31.08 13.66 -45.79
C GLY A 840 -31.00 15.19 -45.60
N PRO A 841 -32.14 15.90 -45.50
CA PRO A 841 -33.51 15.38 -45.61
C PRO A 841 -33.89 14.91 -47.03
N ILE A 842 -34.62 13.80 -47.11
CA ILE A 842 -35.44 13.41 -48.27
C ILE A 842 -36.83 14.02 -48.08
N LYS A 843 -37.43 14.60 -49.12
CA LYS A 843 -38.82 15.12 -49.11
C LYS A 843 -39.62 14.49 -50.24
N LEU A 844 -40.91 14.21 -50.03
CA LEU A 844 -41.78 13.76 -51.12
C LEU A 844 -42.38 14.94 -51.90
N LYS A 845 -42.37 14.83 -53.23
CA LYS A 845 -43.08 15.75 -54.13
C LYS A 845 -44.59 15.53 -54.03
N GLY A 846 -45.35 16.60 -53.81
CA GLY A 846 -46.82 16.55 -53.71
C GLY A 846 -47.35 15.94 -52.41
N ALA A 847 -46.67 16.14 -51.28
CA ALA A 847 -47.11 15.77 -49.93
C ALA A 847 -47.67 16.97 -49.15
#